data_AF-F7ANR5-F1
#
_entry.id   AF-F7ANR5-F1
#
_cell.length_a   1.000
_cell.length_b   1.000
_cell.length_c   1.000
_cell.angle_alpha   90.00
_cell.angle_beta   90.00
_cell.angle_gamma   90.00
#
_symmetry.space_group_name_H-M   'P 1'
#
loop_
_entity.id
_entity.type
_entity.pdbx_description
1 polymer ?
#
loop_
_entity_poly.entity_id
_entity_poly.type
_entity_poly.pdbx_seq_one_letter_code
_entity_poly.pdbx_strand_id
1 'polypeptide(L)'
;MSSNYIVTAHKPTAVKQCITGNFTSGSDLNLLISKNTRLELFTVTPEGLRPVKEINIYGRIAVLKFFRPEGEDRDLLFILTERYHGCILQYKATDGGCEIITKASGDLSDTVGRPPETGIIGIIDPTSKLIGLRLYEGVFKFLPYDPTSEELRPFNIRIEELSVIDAKFLHGYTTPTLVIIYQNSQGRHVKTYIVDVRDKEVVAGPWKQENIDAEANFIINVPKPLAGSIIIGQESITYHNGDKYIPIAPPQIKDTINCYAPVDKDGSRYLLGDLAGHLFILLLESDEMMDGTNTVRDLKIELLGEVSIPEAISYLDNGVVYIGSRLGDSQLIRLHTTPVEVQLCVFVLDTYTNLGPIIDMCVVDLDRQGQGQVVTCSGAFKEGSLRIIRNGIGIQEHASIDLPGIKENKGLWPLRVFDTSRSYDTLVISFVGHSRILQLSGEEVEETDLPGFDDESQTFYCSNVCHNQLVQITEKSIRLISHTERRQVHEWKPKNDRHISVATCNKSQVLLAIGSSLHYFEIQPGEVIERACVDLPHEVACLTIEPLVSDPSELEGPDFVTASICAVGLWNDNTARVLKLPTLEEMHQQKLADEIIPRSILLVQFDGINYLLVTLGDGTLFYFTLNPETGYISDRKKVPLGTQPTSLSVFTSGGSRTVFACSDRPTVVYSSNKKLVFSNVNLKEVSHMCPLDSDGYPDSLALANDNTLLIGTIDEIQKLHIRTVPLYESPRRIAYQEESQCFGLVTLRTDSVDATGDKMKITRPSASTQASVCTKSPPVDGRSVEGFSATADIGSLLIIDQHTFEVHHAYQLDTNEEPLSIMSCKLGSDPNSYFVVGTAFVYMEETEPKHGRILVFHYIDNKLTLVAEKEVKGAVFCLCQFNGHVLAAINTSVSIYQWTTEKELRAECSNQSNILALYLKCKGDFVLVGDLMRSMSILNYKHVEGNLDEIAKDYSPNWMTAVEILDDDNFLGAENFYNVFICQKDSGATTDEERSKLREAALFHVGDSINTFRHGSLVMQNVGETAVSSKGHILFGTVHGSIGVITTVDEDLYAFLHSIQNRLAKVIKSVGNIDHESWRSFCTNEKTEAHRGFVDGDLIECFLDLNREKMAEVAKGLMVKEHGTKREATVDDLIKAVEEMNRIH
;
A
#
# COMPACT_ATOMS: atom_id res chain seq x y z
N MET A 1 15.54 -22.29 -20.99
CA MET A 1 14.85 -20.98 -20.97
C MET A 1 13.86 -21.02 -19.82
N SER A 2 13.92 -20.05 -18.92
CA SER A 2 13.01 -19.96 -17.77
C SER A 2 11.84 -19.04 -18.12
N SER A 3 10.61 -19.46 -17.81
CA SER A 3 9.37 -18.74 -18.15
C SER A 3 8.68 -18.28 -16.88
N ASN A 4 8.64 -16.96 -16.65
CA ASN A 4 8.21 -16.39 -15.38
C ASN A 4 7.17 -15.29 -15.59
N TYR A 5 6.35 -15.09 -14.57
CA TYR A 5 5.38 -14.02 -14.46
C TYR A 5 5.71 -13.17 -13.23
N ILE A 6 5.74 -11.85 -13.39
CA ILE A 6 6.04 -10.89 -12.32
C ILE A 6 4.91 -9.88 -12.20
N VAL A 7 4.39 -9.65 -10.99
CA VAL A 7 3.25 -8.75 -10.75
C VAL A 7 3.38 -8.03 -9.41
N THR A 8 2.81 -6.83 -9.31
CA THR A 8 2.75 -6.04 -8.08
C THR A 8 1.53 -6.45 -7.25
N ALA A 9 1.75 -7.06 -6.08
CA ALA A 9 0.69 -7.41 -5.13
C ALA A 9 0.23 -6.22 -4.29
N HIS A 10 1.18 -5.38 -3.86
CA HIS A 10 0.91 -4.12 -3.18
C HIS A 10 1.75 -3.02 -3.82
N LYS A 11 1.10 -1.89 -4.15
CA LYS A 11 1.70 -0.75 -4.84
C LYS A 11 2.76 -0.04 -3.96
N PRO A 12 3.68 0.75 -4.55
CA PRO A 12 4.57 1.59 -3.77
C PRO A 12 3.80 2.58 -2.90
N THR A 13 4.21 2.74 -1.65
CA THR A 13 3.58 3.63 -0.67
C THR A 13 4.43 4.85 -0.32
N ALA A 14 5.75 4.75 -0.46
CA ALA A 14 6.68 5.80 -0.08
C ALA A 14 6.55 7.03 -0.98
N VAL A 15 6.44 8.21 -0.36
CA VAL A 15 6.30 9.49 -1.08
C VAL A 15 7.67 10.09 -1.35
N LYS A 16 7.99 10.34 -2.62
CA LYS A 16 9.25 10.98 -3.04
C LYS A 16 9.09 12.48 -3.22
N GLN A 17 7.98 12.91 -3.81
CA GLN A 17 7.69 14.32 -4.10
C GLN A 17 6.19 14.57 -3.91
N CYS A 18 5.84 15.74 -3.37
CA CYS A 18 4.49 16.26 -3.41
C CYS A 18 4.54 17.73 -3.86
N ILE A 19 3.59 18.13 -4.71
CA ILE A 19 3.48 19.50 -5.21
C ILE A 19 2.02 19.95 -5.22
N THR A 20 1.80 21.26 -5.06
CA THR A 20 0.48 21.89 -5.16
C THR A 20 0.41 22.85 -6.33
N GLY A 21 -0.77 22.95 -6.94
CA GLY A 21 -1.02 23.80 -8.11
C GLY A 21 -2.48 23.72 -8.57
N ASN A 22 -2.82 24.43 -9.63
CA ASN A 22 -4.15 24.41 -10.24
C ASN A 22 -4.13 23.60 -11.55
N PHE A 23 -4.13 22.28 -11.44
CA PHE A 23 -3.94 21.38 -12.59
C PHE A 23 -5.26 20.97 -13.27
N THR A 24 -6.30 20.74 -12.47
CA THR A 24 -7.61 20.26 -12.93
C THR A 24 -8.46 21.39 -13.52
N SER A 25 -8.45 22.56 -12.87
CA SER A 25 -9.06 23.80 -13.33
C SER A 25 -8.25 24.99 -12.84
N GLY A 26 -8.52 26.21 -13.34
CA GLY A 26 -7.82 27.42 -12.89
C GLY A 26 -8.15 27.86 -11.45
N SER A 27 -9.21 27.32 -10.84
CA SER A 27 -9.66 27.65 -9.48
C SER A 27 -9.34 26.56 -8.46
N ASP A 28 -9.36 25.29 -8.88
CA ASP A 28 -9.21 24.17 -7.95
C ASP A 28 -7.76 24.06 -7.49
N LEU A 29 -7.57 23.94 -6.18
CA LEU A 29 -6.27 23.61 -5.62
C LEU A 29 -6.09 22.09 -5.67
N ASN A 30 -5.06 21.64 -6.36
CA ASN A 30 -4.71 20.24 -6.48
C ASN A 30 -3.43 19.93 -5.69
N LEU A 31 -3.41 18.73 -5.13
CA LEU A 31 -2.23 18.09 -4.57
C LEU A 31 -1.86 16.93 -5.48
N LEU A 32 -0.61 16.88 -5.94
CA LEU A 32 -0.08 15.79 -6.73
C LEU A 32 1.04 15.10 -5.95
N ILE A 33 0.93 13.79 -5.78
CA ILE A 33 1.85 12.98 -4.98
C ILE A 33 2.54 11.98 -5.91
N SER A 34 3.88 11.92 -5.83
CA SER A 34 4.71 10.96 -6.57
C SER A 34 5.17 9.82 -5.66
N LYS A 35 4.77 8.61 -6.04
CA LYS A 35 5.15 7.34 -5.41
C LYS A 35 5.91 6.49 -6.43
N ASN A 36 7.20 6.78 -6.59
CA ASN A 36 8.12 6.13 -7.53
C ASN A 36 7.68 6.21 -9.00
N THR A 37 6.87 5.27 -9.48
CA THR A 37 6.35 5.17 -10.85
C THR A 37 4.89 5.63 -10.98
N ARG A 38 4.26 6.04 -9.88
CA ARG A 38 2.86 6.43 -9.82
C ARG A 38 2.68 7.89 -9.41
N LEU A 39 1.65 8.51 -9.97
CA LEU A 39 1.17 9.84 -9.58
C LEU A 39 -0.27 9.74 -9.09
N GLU A 40 -0.52 10.28 -7.90
CA GLU A 40 -1.86 10.39 -7.32
C GLU A 40 -2.28 11.86 -7.32
N LEU A 41 -3.40 12.16 -7.99
CA LEU A 41 -3.97 13.49 -8.10
C LEU A 41 -5.16 13.63 -7.17
N PHE A 42 -5.10 14.61 -6.28
CA PHE A 42 -6.16 14.98 -5.35
C PHE A 42 -6.66 16.41 -5.60
N THR A 43 -7.92 16.66 -5.30
CA THR A 43 -8.48 18.00 -5.14
C THR A 43 -8.56 18.31 -3.65
N VAL A 44 -8.04 19.47 -3.24
CA VAL A 44 -8.15 19.94 -1.86
C VAL A 44 -9.58 20.44 -1.63
N THR A 45 -10.25 19.88 -0.63
CA THR A 45 -11.61 20.25 -0.23
C THR A 45 -11.65 20.61 1.25
N PRO A 46 -12.70 21.30 1.75
CA PRO A 46 -12.82 21.61 3.18
C PRO A 46 -12.84 20.37 4.09
N GLU A 47 -13.31 19.23 3.57
CA GLU A 47 -13.43 17.94 4.27
C GLU A 47 -12.12 17.14 4.25
N GLY A 48 -11.16 17.50 3.39
CA GLY A 48 -9.90 16.78 3.23
C GLY A 48 -9.47 16.65 1.77
N LEU A 49 -8.77 15.57 1.45
CA LEU A 49 -8.25 15.30 0.11
C LEU A 49 -9.20 14.39 -0.67
N ARG A 50 -9.80 14.90 -1.74
CA ARG A 50 -10.66 14.10 -2.63
C ARG A 50 -9.84 13.49 -3.77
N PRO A 51 -9.73 12.16 -3.89
CA PRO A 51 -9.00 11.52 -4.98
C PRO A 51 -9.67 11.82 -6.33
N VAL A 52 -8.87 12.14 -7.35
CA VAL A 52 -9.33 12.42 -8.71
C VAL A 52 -8.89 11.32 -9.67
N LYS A 53 -7.58 11.05 -9.70
CA LYS A 53 -7.00 10.10 -10.65
C LYS A 53 -5.66 9.58 -10.17
N GLU A 54 -5.43 8.28 -10.34
CA GLU A 54 -4.13 7.65 -10.25
C GLU A 54 -3.57 7.41 -11.67
N ILE A 55 -2.29 7.72 -11.87
CA ILE A 55 -1.62 7.69 -13.16
C ILE A 55 -0.34 6.86 -13.02
N ASN A 56 -0.18 5.86 -13.88
CA ASN A 56 1.05 5.09 -13.99
C ASN A 56 1.97 5.71 -15.04
N ILE A 57 3.25 5.87 -14.70
CA ILE A 57 4.31 6.32 -15.60
C ILE A 57 5.28 5.14 -15.78
N TYR A 58 5.63 4.83 -17.03
CA TYR A 58 6.68 3.85 -17.34
C TYR A 58 8.08 4.42 -17.10
N GLY A 59 8.35 4.76 -15.84
CA GLY A 59 9.60 5.40 -15.43
C GLY A 59 9.55 5.86 -13.99
N ARG A 60 10.69 5.79 -13.30
CA ARG A 60 10.84 6.39 -11.96
C ARG A 60 10.86 7.91 -12.09
N ILE A 61 9.98 8.60 -11.37
CA ILE A 61 9.85 10.04 -11.46
C ILE A 61 11.02 10.70 -10.72
N ALA A 62 11.83 11.46 -11.45
CA ALA A 62 12.96 12.22 -10.92
C ALA A 62 12.58 13.68 -10.63
N VAL A 63 11.88 14.31 -11.56
CA VAL A 63 11.42 15.71 -11.43
C VAL A 63 9.92 15.77 -11.66
N LEU A 64 9.24 16.50 -10.78
CA LEU A 64 7.81 16.81 -10.87
C LEU A 64 7.62 18.30 -10.59
N LYS A 65 7.16 19.08 -11.58
CA LYS A 65 6.94 20.52 -11.43
C LYS A 65 5.72 21.02 -12.20
N PHE A 66 4.89 21.82 -11.53
CA PHE A 66 3.88 22.63 -12.19
C PHE A 66 4.49 23.91 -12.75
N PHE A 67 3.93 24.38 -13.86
CA PHE A 67 4.19 25.69 -14.42
C PHE A 67 3.00 26.18 -15.23
N ARG A 68 2.81 27.49 -15.32
CA ARG A 68 1.72 28.12 -16.07
C ARG A 68 2.26 29.08 -17.12
N PRO A 69 2.37 28.64 -18.38
CA PRO A 69 2.70 29.52 -19.49
C PRO A 69 1.67 30.65 -19.66
N GLU A 70 2.12 31.77 -20.22
CA GLU A 70 1.24 32.88 -20.57
C GLU A 70 0.19 32.42 -21.61
N GLY A 71 -1.10 32.56 -21.28
CA GLY A 71 -2.22 32.15 -22.15
C GLY A 71 -2.88 30.82 -21.78
N GLU A 72 -2.31 30.02 -20.87
CA GLU A 72 -2.97 28.82 -20.33
C GLU A 72 -3.82 29.19 -19.09
N ASP A 73 -5.00 28.58 -18.97
CA ASP A 73 -5.95 28.81 -17.87
C ASP A 73 -5.65 27.96 -16.62
N ARG A 74 -4.87 26.90 -16.80
CA ARG A 74 -4.51 25.89 -15.80
C ARG A 74 -3.01 25.60 -15.87
N ASP A 75 -2.48 24.98 -14.82
CA ASP A 75 -1.09 24.55 -14.78
C ASP A 75 -0.85 23.37 -15.74
N LEU A 76 0.32 23.37 -16.36
CA LEU A 76 0.88 22.20 -17.03
C LEU A 76 1.82 21.48 -16.09
N LEU A 77 1.97 20.17 -16.28
CA LEU A 77 2.83 19.34 -15.47
C LEU A 77 4.04 18.89 -16.28
N PHE A 78 5.24 19.26 -15.84
CA PHE A 78 6.49 18.71 -16.37
C PHE A 78 6.96 17.53 -15.52
N ILE A 79 7.26 16.41 -16.18
CA ILE A 79 7.84 15.21 -15.60
C ILE A 79 9.15 14.90 -16.30
N LEU A 80 10.15 14.52 -15.52
CA LEU A 80 11.37 13.87 -16.01
C LEU A 80 11.56 12.54 -15.27
N THR A 81 11.82 11.47 -16.02
CA THR A 81 12.14 10.17 -15.44
C THR A 81 13.64 10.03 -15.15
N GLU A 82 14.03 9.09 -14.29
CA GLU A 82 15.44 8.78 -14.02
C GLU A 82 16.19 8.21 -15.25
N ARG A 83 15.45 7.67 -16.23
CA ARG A 83 15.98 7.30 -17.56
C ARG A 83 15.91 8.46 -18.57
N TYR A 84 15.90 9.71 -18.08
CA TYR A 84 15.98 10.95 -18.85
C TYR A 84 14.84 11.21 -19.84
N HIS A 85 13.72 10.49 -19.76
CA HIS A 85 12.56 10.78 -20.60
C HIS A 85 11.76 11.94 -20.00
N GLY A 86 11.65 13.04 -20.74
CA GLY A 86 10.89 14.21 -20.35
C GLY A 86 9.50 14.21 -21.00
N CYS A 87 8.48 14.68 -20.28
CA CYS A 87 7.19 14.97 -20.88
C CYS A 87 6.46 16.14 -20.20
N ILE A 88 5.59 16.79 -20.97
CA ILE A 88 4.66 17.83 -20.50
C ILE A 88 3.25 17.27 -20.62
N LEU A 89 2.53 17.25 -19.51
CA LEU A 89 1.19 16.69 -19.40
C LEU A 89 0.14 17.79 -19.15
N GLN A 90 -1.06 17.55 -19.65
CA GLN A 90 -2.23 18.42 -19.44
C GLN A 90 -3.44 17.59 -19.02
N TYR A 91 -4.20 18.10 -18.06
CA TYR A 91 -5.48 17.53 -17.66
C TYR A 91 -6.61 17.91 -18.63
N LYS A 92 -7.40 16.93 -19.06
CA LYS A 92 -8.62 17.13 -19.84
C LYS A 92 -9.81 16.36 -19.24
N ALA A 93 -10.89 17.08 -18.95
CA ALA A 93 -12.17 16.49 -18.55
C ALA A 93 -12.90 15.89 -19.77
N THR A 94 -13.55 14.74 -19.58
CA THR A 94 -14.38 14.06 -20.59
C THR A 94 -15.76 13.73 -20.01
N ASP A 95 -16.77 13.49 -20.87
CA ASP A 95 -18.18 13.27 -20.45
C ASP A 95 -18.40 12.07 -19.49
N GLY A 96 -17.38 11.24 -19.28
CA GLY A 96 -17.41 10.08 -18.37
C GLY A 96 -16.28 10.02 -17.34
N GLY A 97 -15.36 11.00 -17.30
CA GLY A 97 -14.19 10.98 -16.40
C GLY A 97 -13.13 12.04 -16.74
N CYS A 98 -11.86 11.65 -16.66
CA CYS A 98 -10.72 12.51 -17.00
C CYS A 98 -9.63 11.75 -17.73
N GLU A 99 -8.94 12.45 -18.63
CA GLU A 99 -7.79 11.96 -19.39
C GLU A 99 -6.59 12.88 -19.18
N ILE A 100 -5.41 12.29 -19.10
CA ILE A 100 -4.13 13.02 -19.02
C ILE A 100 -3.46 12.93 -20.38
N ILE A 101 -3.30 14.07 -21.02
CA ILE A 101 -2.78 14.18 -22.38
C ILE A 101 -1.32 14.57 -22.34
N THR A 102 -0.50 13.88 -23.13
CA THR A 102 0.89 14.27 -23.38
C THR A 102 0.92 15.36 -24.45
N LYS A 103 1.25 16.59 -24.04
CA LYS A 103 1.43 17.74 -24.94
C LYS A 103 2.76 17.65 -25.69
N ALA A 104 3.82 17.31 -24.97
CA ALA A 104 5.13 17.12 -25.57
C ALA A 104 5.92 16.03 -24.82
N SER A 105 6.78 15.31 -25.52
CA SER A 105 7.63 14.28 -24.93
C SER A 105 8.94 14.11 -25.70
N GLY A 106 9.97 13.57 -25.05
CA GLY A 106 11.22 13.22 -25.70
C GLY A 106 12.27 12.70 -24.73
N ASP A 107 13.23 11.94 -25.27
CA ASP A 107 14.44 11.53 -24.55
C ASP A 107 15.40 12.72 -24.44
N LEU A 108 15.80 13.04 -23.22
CA LEU A 108 16.71 14.15 -22.91
C LEU A 108 18.12 13.67 -22.55
N SER A 109 18.42 12.38 -22.70
CA SER A 109 19.75 11.81 -22.48
C SER A 109 20.78 12.36 -23.46
N ASP A 110 22.03 12.46 -23.01
CA ASP A 110 23.18 12.72 -23.87
C ASP A 110 23.95 11.41 -24.06
N THR A 111 24.50 11.19 -25.26
CA THR A 111 25.26 9.97 -25.58
C THR A 111 26.52 9.80 -24.72
N VAL A 112 27.04 10.91 -24.18
CA VAL A 112 28.22 10.94 -23.32
C VAL A 112 27.98 11.95 -22.21
N GLY A 113 28.16 11.51 -20.96
CA GLY A 113 28.05 12.38 -19.80
C GLY A 113 28.21 11.56 -18.53
N ARG A 114 28.87 12.13 -17.51
CA ARG A 114 28.96 11.51 -16.19
C ARG A 114 27.72 11.92 -15.39
N PRO A 115 26.88 10.97 -14.94
CA PRO A 115 25.80 11.28 -14.03
C PRO A 115 26.36 11.87 -12.73
N PRO A 116 25.73 12.91 -12.20
CA PRO A 116 26.21 13.61 -11.02
C PRO A 116 25.78 12.92 -9.73
N GLU A 117 26.61 12.98 -8.70
CA GLU A 117 26.37 12.30 -7.40
C GLU A 117 25.14 12.86 -6.67
N THR A 118 24.84 14.15 -6.83
CA THR A 118 23.70 14.83 -6.19
C THR A 118 22.35 14.60 -6.89
N GLY A 119 22.27 13.66 -7.84
CA GLY A 119 21.02 13.28 -8.53
C GLY A 119 20.57 14.25 -9.62
N ILE A 120 19.35 14.12 -10.14
CA ILE A 120 18.84 14.98 -11.23
C ILE A 120 18.19 16.24 -10.64
N ILE A 121 18.54 17.42 -11.16
CA ILE A 121 17.81 18.67 -10.84
C ILE A 121 17.00 19.11 -12.06
N GLY A 122 15.72 19.40 -11.84
CA GLY A 122 14.89 20.11 -12.79
C GLY A 122 14.24 21.33 -12.16
N ILE A 123 14.37 22.46 -12.84
CA ILE A 123 13.90 23.77 -12.41
C ILE A 123 13.17 24.48 -13.54
N ILE A 124 12.20 25.31 -13.19
CA ILE A 124 11.43 26.08 -14.16
C ILE A 124 11.60 27.56 -13.84
N ASP A 125 11.88 28.34 -14.87
CA ASP A 125 11.97 29.79 -14.75
C ASP A 125 10.61 30.40 -14.34
N PRO A 126 10.57 31.38 -13.42
CA PRO A 126 9.33 32.00 -12.99
C PRO A 126 8.45 32.59 -14.10
N THR A 127 9.02 32.94 -15.25
CA THR A 127 8.25 33.40 -16.42
C THR A 127 7.62 32.25 -17.21
N SER A 128 7.86 31.00 -16.82
CA SER A 128 7.37 29.76 -17.45
C SER A 128 7.82 29.58 -18.91
N LYS A 129 8.92 30.22 -19.31
CA LYS A 129 9.45 30.18 -20.68
C LYS A 129 10.58 29.16 -20.88
N LEU A 130 11.27 28.79 -19.80
CA LEU A 130 12.47 27.97 -19.85
C LEU A 130 12.49 26.96 -18.71
N ILE A 131 12.77 25.70 -19.06
CA ILE A 131 13.03 24.63 -18.10
C ILE A 131 14.55 24.39 -18.12
N GLY A 132 15.17 24.40 -16.95
CA GLY A 132 16.59 24.10 -16.74
C GLY A 132 16.75 22.73 -16.11
N LEU A 133 17.66 21.92 -16.65
CA LEU A 133 17.92 20.55 -16.24
C LEU A 133 19.42 20.34 -16.04
N ARG A 134 19.79 19.80 -14.88
CA ARG A 134 21.16 19.35 -14.61
C ARG A 134 21.13 17.83 -14.55
N LEU A 135 21.54 17.22 -15.67
CA LEU A 135 21.53 15.77 -15.88
C LEU A 135 22.94 15.16 -15.76
N TYR A 136 23.97 15.94 -16.11
CA TYR A 136 25.37 15.50 -16.16
C TYR A 136 26.28 16.56 -15.52
N GLU A 137 27.46 16.15 -15.05
CA GLU A 137 28.47 17.08 -14.51
C GLU A 137 28.98 18.07 -15.57
N GLY A 138 29.11 19.35 -15.20
CA GLY A 138 29.64 20.43 -16.07
C GLY A 138 28.73 20.87 -17.22
N VAL A 139 27.51 20.34 -17.32
CA VAL A 139 26.56 20.68 -18.39
C VAL A 139 25.18 20.99 -17.80
N PHE A 140 24.64 22.15 -18.17
CA PHE A 140 23.26 22.52 -17.89
C PHE A 140 22.45 22.48 -19.19
N LYS A 141 21.38 21.68 -19.21
CA LYS A 141 20.50 21.50 -20.36
C LYS A 141 19.28 22.41 -20.19
N PHE A 142 18.97 23.19 -21.22
CA PHE A 142 17.84 24.12 -21.19
C PHE A 142 16.82 23.74 -22.27
N LEU A 143 15.55 23.78 -21.90
CA LEU A 143 14.41 23.40 -22.72
C LEU A 143 13.44 24.60 -22.79
N PRO A 144 13.44 25.34 -23.91
CA PRO A 144 12.44 26.38 -24.16
C PRO A 144 11.05 25.76 -24.28
N TYR A 145 10.04 26.40 -23.69
CA TYR A 145 8.66 25.99 -23.86
C TYR A 145 8.12 26.50 -25.21
N ASP A 146 7.73 25.58 -26.09
CA ASP A 146 7.05 25.86 -27.35
C ASP A 146 5.69 25.15 -27.36
N PRO A 147 4.55 25.89 -27.31
CA PRO A 147 3.22 25.29 -27.25
C PRO A 147 2.81 24.59 -28.55
N THR A 148 3.55 24.78 -29.66
CA THR A 148 3.24 24.19 -30.96
C THR A 148 3.97 22.89 -31.25
N SER A 149 5.02 22.58 -30.47
CA SER A 149 5.86 21.40 -30.69
C SER A 149 5.44 20.25 -29.78
N GLU A 150 5.20 19.09 -30.36
CA GLU A 150 5.00 17.83 -29.61
C GLU A 150 6.32 17.17 -29.18
N GLU A 151 7.45 17.66 -29.72
CA GLU A 151 8.80 17.20 -29.34
C GLU A 151 9.47 18.20 -28.40
N LEU A 152 10.18 17.66 -27.40
CA LEU A 152 11.05 18.46 -26.53
C LEU A 152 12.39 18.75 -27.23
N ARG A 153 12.73 20.02 -27.41
CA ARG A 153 13.95 20.46 -28.13
C ARG A 153 14.94 21.15 -27.19
N PRO A 154 15.75 20.39 -26.42
CA PRO A 154 16.71 20.97 -25.50
C PRO A 154 17.98 21.47 -26.22
N PHE A 155 18.75 22.30 -25.53
CA PHE A 155 20.14 22.61 -25.88
C PHE A 155 21.02 22.60 -24.62
N ASN A 156 22.29 22.27 -24.78
CA ASN A 156 23.24 22.16 -23.67
C ASN A 156 24.12 23.41 -23.60
N ILE A 157 24.32 23.94 -22.39
CA ILE A 157 25.33 24.95 -22.08
C ILE A 157 26.34 24.36 -21.11
N ARG A 158 27.63 24.59 -21.36
CA ARG A 158 28.71 24.20 -20.45
C ARG A 158 28.85 25.23 -19.34
N ILE A 159 29.01 24.74 -18.12
CA ILE A 159 29.35 25.54 -16.94
C ILE A 159 30.72 25.11 -16.41
N GLU A 160 31.48 26.05 -15.87
CA GLU A 160 32.83 25.77 -15.34
C GLU A 160 32.78 24.94 -14.06
N GLU A 161 31.70 25.08 -13.29
CA GLU A 161 31.49 24.38 -12.02
C GLU A 161 30.98 22.95 -12.26
N LEU A 162 31.82 21.95 -11.92
CA LEU A 162 31.51 20.53 -12.14
C LEU A 162 30.56 19.95 -11.08
N SER A 163 30.82 20.24 -9.81
CA SER A 163 30.05 19.72 -8.67
C SER A 163 29.02 20.74 -8.21
N VAL A 164 27.86 20.73 -8.86
CA VAL A 164 26.70 21.56 -8.48
C VAL A 164 25.84 20.80 -7.47
N ILE A 165 25.60 21.42 -6.32
CA ILE A 165 24.80 20.85 -5.22
C ILE A 165 23.31 21.09 -5.45
N ASP A 166 22.90 22.36 -5.59
CA ASP A 166 21.54 22.77 -5.91
C ASP A 166 21.54 23.96 -6.88
N ALA A 167 20.43 24.13 -7.60
CA ALA A 167 20.24 25.20 -8.57
C ALA A 167 18.78 25.67 -8.59
N LYS A 168 18.52 26.97 -8.77
CA LYS A 168 17.18 27.56 -8.94
C LYS A 168 17.20 28.74 -9.90
N PHE A 169 16.06 29.04 -10.52
CA PHE A 169 15.87 30.32 -11.19
C PHE A 169 15.41 31.40 -10.20
N LEU A 170 15.99 32.60 -10.30
CA LEU A 170 15.67 33.74 -9.46
C LEU A 170 14.42 34.47 -9.95
N HIS A 171 13.59 34.93 -9.00
CA HIS A 171 12.54 35.90 -9.29
C HIS A 171 13.13 37.32 -9.37
N GLY A 172 12.41 38.24 -10.01
CA GLY A 172 12.81 39.65 -10.07
C GLY A 172 13.45 40.08 -11.39
N TYR A 173 13.94 39.14 -12.19
CA TYR A 173 14.72 39.41 -13.40
C TYR A 173 13.87 39.25 -14.67
N THR A 174 14.18 40.04 -15.70
CA THR A 174 13.52 39.96 -17.02
C THR A 174 14.08 38.85 -17.88
N THR A 175 15.36 38.53 -17.69
CA THR A 175 16.05 37.41 -18.33
C THR A 175 16.19 36.26 -17.33
N PRO A 176 16.01 35.00 -17.76
CA PRO A 176 16.18 33.85 -16.87
C PRO A 176 17.55 33.89 -16.19
N THR A 177 17.53 33.99 -14.86
CA THR A 177 18.74 34.14 -14.05
C THR A 177 18.84 32.95 -13.11
N LEU A 178 19.88 32.14 -13.29
CA LEU A 178 20.17 30.95 -12.53
C LEU A 178 21.02 31.29 -11.30
N VAL A 179 20.73 30.69 -10.15
CA VAL A 179 21.61 30.65 -8.98
C VAL A 179 22.01 29.20 -8.72
N ILE A 180 23.29 28.97 -8.41
CA ILE A 180 23.82 27.64 -8.11
C ILE A 180 24.63 27.65 -6.80
N ILE A 181 24.53 26.57 -6.04
CA ILE A 181 25.52 26.17 -5.03
C ILE A 181 26.44 25.17 -5.69
N TYR A 182 27.75 25.36 -5.56
CA TYR A 182 28.74 24.42 -6.08
C TYR A 182 29.87 24.19 -5.09
N GLN A 183 30.52 23.03 -5.20
CA GLN A 183 31.64 22.63 -4.36
C GLN A 183 32.93 22.55 -5.19
N ASN A 184 34.02 23.05 -4.61
CA ASN A 184 35.38 22.92 -5.14
C ASN A 184 36.36 22.55 -4.00
N SER A 185 37.67 22.61 -4.26
CA SER A 185 38.70 22.32 -3.26
C SER A 185 38.82 23.34 -2.11
N GLN A 186 38.19 24.51 -2.23
CA GLN A 186 38.19 25.59 -1.23
C GLN A 186 36.93 25.58 -0.35
N GLY A 187 35.87 24.86 -0.74
CA GLY A 187 34.63 24.74 0.00
C GLY A 187 33.40 24.81 -0.89
N ARG A 188 32.25 25.14 -0.30
CA ARG A 188 31.01 25.45 -1.04
C ARG A 188 30.93 26.96 -1.30
N HIS A 189 30.36 27.32 -2.45
CA HIS A 189 30.21 28.70 -2.91
C HIS A 189 28.87 28.89 -3.62
N VAL A 190 28.40 30.14 -3.74
CA VAL A 190 27.22 30.50 -4.54
C VAL A 190 27.56 31.45 -5.67
N LYS A 191 27.01 31.18 -6.85
CA LYS A 191 27.20 32.00 -8.05
C LYS A 191 25.89 32.12 -8.82
N THR A 192 25.72 33.26 -9.49
CA THR A 192 24.59 33.48 -10.39
C THR A 192 25.03 33.58 -11.85
N TYR A 193 24.15 33.18 -12.76
CA TYR A 193 24.32 33.23 -14.21
C TYR A 193 23.08 33.80 -14.88
N ILE A 194 23.25 34.61 -15.92
CA ILE A 194 22.18 35.01 -16.83
C ILE A 194 22.21 34.04 -18.02
N VAL A 195 21.06 33.43 -18.34
CA VAL A 195 20.95 32.46 -19.43
C VAL A 195 20.49 33.19 -20.69
N ASP A 196 21.37 33.29 -21.69
CA ASP A 196 21.02 33.81 -23.01
C ASP A 196 20.52 32.66 -23.90
N VAL A 197 19.20 32.58 -24.07
CA VAL A 197 18.55 31.54 -24.88
C VAL A 197 18.81 31.73 -26.38
N ARG A 198 19.06 32.97 -26.83
CA ARG A 198 19.31 33.26 -28.26
C ARG A 198 20.71 32.80 -28.66
N ASP A 199 21.71 33.18 -27.88
CA ASP A 199 23.11 32.86 -28.17
C ASP A 199 23.53 31.50 -27.60
N LYS A 200 22.67 30.89 -26.76
CA LYS A 200 22.88 29.59 -26.11
C LYS A 200 24.15 29.58 -25.26
N GLU A 201 24.36 30.65 -24.50
CA GLU A 201 25.49 30.82 -23.59
C GLU A 201 25.01 31.32 -22.22
N VAL A 202 25.84 31.14 -21.20
CA VAL A 202 25.63 31.76 -19.89
C VAL A 202 26.60 32.92 -19.72
N VAL A 203 26.08 34.04 -19.19
CA VAL A 203 26.87 35.23 -18.84
C VAL A 203 26.91 35.34 -17.32
N ALA A 204 27.96 35.94 -16.77
CA ALA A 204 28.07 36.20 -15.33
C ALA A 204 26.82 36.93 -14.81
N GLY A 205 26.21 36.38 -13.76
CA GLY A 205 25.00 36.90 -13.16
C GLY A 205 25.24 38.09 -12.22
N PRO A 206 24.15 38.59 -11.61
CA PRO A 206 24.16 39.83 -10.84
C PRO A 206 25.05 39.81 -9.59
N TRP A 207 25.25 38.65 -8.94
CA TRP A 207 26.02 38.54 -7.71
C TRP A 207 26.65 37.15 -7.51
N LYS A 208 27.68 37.07 -6.66
CA LYS A 208 28.31 35.82 -6.22
C LYS A 208 28.77 35.95 -4.77
N GLN A 209 28.80 34.84 -4.05
CA GLN A 209 29.33 34.75 -2.69
C GLN A 209 30.32 33.59 -2.60
N GLU A 210 31.53 33.87 -2.16
CA GLU A 210 32.55 32.85 -1.90
C GLU A 210 32.48 32.42 -0.43
N ASN A 211 32.74 31.13 -0.16
CA ASN A 211 32.79 30.52 1.18
C ASN A 211 31.47 30.65 1.94
N ILE A 212 30.49 29.83 1.56
CA ILE A 212 29.29 29.61 2.37
C ILE A 212 29.52 28.43 3.34
N ASP A 213 28.51 28.13 4.14
CA ASP A 213 28.45 26.94 5.00
C ASP A 213 28.91 25.68 4.24
N ALA A 214 29.82 24.91 4.84
CA ALA A 214 30.40 23.72 4.24
C ALA A 214 29.33 22.66 3.91
N GLU A 215 28.21 22.68 4.63
CA GLU A 215 27.07 21.77 4.45
C GLU A 215 25.82 22.47 3.88
N ALA A 216 26.01 23.58 3.15
CA ALA A 216 24.94 24.24 2.39
C ALA A 216 24.30 23.31 1.33
N ASN A 217 23.06 22.88 1.57
CA ASN A 217 22.39 21.83 0.78
C ASN A 217 21.27 22.35 -0.12
N PHE A 218 20.57 23.43 0.25
CA PHE A 218 19.37 23.90 -0.46
C PHE A 218 19.40 25.38 -0.79
N ILE A 219 18.80 25.70 -1.94
CA ILE A 219 18.42 27.05 -2.32
C ILE A 219 16.88 27.16 -2.30
N ILE A 220 16.39 28.18 -1.62
CA ILE A 220 15.00 28.63 -1.71
C ILE A 220 14.99 29.96 -2.47
N ASN A 221 14.41 29.97 -3.67
CA ASN A 221 14.20 31.21 -4.43
C ASN A 221 12.98 31.95 -3.85
N VAL A 222 13.20 33.18 -3.39
CA VAL A 222 12.14 33.99 -2.79
C VAL A 222 11.36 34.71 -3.91
N PRO A 223 10.02 34.60 -3.95
CA PRO A 223 9.20 35.25 -4.98
C PRO A 223 9.16 36.78 -4.81
N LYS A 224 8.56 37.47 -5.80
CA LYS A 224 8.23 38.89 -5.66
C LYS A 224 7.14 39.05 -4.58
N PRO A 225 7.18 40.11 -3.77
CA PRO A 225 7.96 41.35 -3.93
C PRO A 225 9.39 41.32 -3.36
N LEU A 226 9.72 40.37 -2.47
CA LEU A 226 11.01 40.36 -1.76
C LEU A 226 12.20 40.00 -2.67
N ALA A 227 12.01 39.03 -3.57
CA ALA A 227 13.04 38.47 -4.46
C ALA A 227 14.30 37.96 -3.72
N GLY A 228 15.29 37.46 -4.45
CA GLY A 228 16.52 36.91 -3.86
C GLY A 228 16.47 35.41 -3.56
N SER A 229 17.42 34.93 -2.76
CA SER A 229 17.59 33.52 -2.42
C SER A 229 17.97 33.30 -0.97
N ILE A 230 17.40 32.28 -0.35
CA ILE A 230 17.82 31.75 0.94
C ILE A 230 18.65 30.51 0.69
N ILE A 231 19.78 30.39 1.39
CA ILE A 231 20.67 29.25 1.40
C ILE A 231 20.57 28.61 2.77
N ILE A 232 20.27 27.31 2.80
CA ILE A 232 20.17 26.53 4.04
C ILE A 232 21.40 25.62 4.13
N GLY A 233 22.21 25.84 5.16
CA GLY A 233 23.25 24.91 5.63
C GLY A 233 22.83 24.19 6.91
N GLN A 234 23.75 23.41 7.46
CA GLN A 234 23.51 22.64 8.69
C GLN A 234 23.54 23.55 9.93
N GLU A 235 24.45 24.53 9.97
CA GLU A 235 24.63 25.41 11.13
C GLU A 235 24.02 26.80 10.91
N SER A 236 23.85 27.21 9.65
CA SER A 236 23.43 28.57 9.30
C SER A 236 22.41 28.64 8.15
N ILE A 237 21.52 29.63 8.23
CA ILE A 237 20.60 30.02 7.16
C ILE A 237 20.96 31.43 6.73
N THR A 238 21.14 31.65 5.43
CA THR A 238 21.57 32.96 4.90
C THR A 238 20.68 33.43 3.75
N TYR A 239 20.27 34.70 3.75
CA TYR A 239 19.54 35.33 2.66
C TYR A 239 20.44 36.25 1.84
N HIS A 240 20.31 36.18 0.51
CA HIS A 240 21.10 36.90 -0.48
C HIS A 240 20.20 37.57 -1.52
N ASN A 241 20.38 38.88 -1.73
CA ASN A 241 19.74 39.59 -2.83
C ASN A 241 20.63 40.77 -3.27
N GLY A 242 21.49 40.53 -4.27
CA GLY A 242 22.50 41.50 -4.69
C GLY A 242 23.50 41.74 -3.56
N ASP A 243 23.61 42.98 -3.10
CA ASP A 243 24.50 43.36 -1.99
C ASP A 243 23.91 43.06 -0.59
N LYS A 244 22.64 42.66 -0.51
CA LYS A 244 21.98 42.39 0.77
C LYS A 244 22.28 40.97 1.24
N TYR A 245 22.87 40.85 2.42
CA TYR A 245 23.25 39.59 3.07
C TYR A 245 22.76 39.56 4.52
N ILE A 246 21.99 38.53 4.89
CA ILE A 246 21.45 38.34 6.25
C ILE A 246 21.69 36.90 6.71
N PRO A 247 22.58 36.66 7.68
CA PRO A 247 22.81 35.34 8.26
C PRO A 247 22.12 35.15 9.61
N ILE A 248 21.62 33.94 9.87
CA ILE A 248 21.21 33.46 11.19
C ILE A 248 21.80 32.08 11.46
N ALA A 249 22.08 31.78 12.74
CA ALA A 249 22.56 30.46 13.20
C ALA A 249 21.73 30.00 14.40
N PRO A 250 20.53 29.42 14.16
CA PRO A 250 19.59 29.09 15.21
C PRO A 250 20.02 27.82 15.98
N PRO A 251 20.17 27.87 17.32
CA PRO A 251 20.58 26.70 18.11
C PRO A 251 19.53 25.58 18.16
N GLN A 252 18.31 25.85 17.66
CA GLN A 252 17.24 24.86 17.57
C GLN A 252 17.46 23.85 16.45
N ILE A 253 18.21 24.21 15.40
CA ILE A 253 18.54 23.30 14.29
C ILE A 253 19.73 22.46 14.74
N LYS A 254 19.46 21.20 15.10
CA LYS A 254 20.50 20.22 15.47
C LYS A 254 20.75 19.21 14.38
N ASP A 255 19.71 18.88 13.64
CA ASP A 255 19.72 17.91 12.55
C ASP A 255 19.61 18.62 11.20
N THR A 256 20.03 17.91 10.15
CA THR A 256 20.03 18.44 8.79
C THR A 256 18.60 18.65 8.28
N ILE A 257 18.28 19.89 7.91
CA ILE A 257 17.06 20.21 7.15
C ILE A 257 17.13 19.52 5.80
N ASN A 258 16.10 18.78 5.41
CA ASN A 258 16.09 17.98 4.19
C ASN A 258 15.02 18.41 3.15
N CYS A 259 14.01 19.19 3.57
CA CYS A 259 12.95 19.65 2.67
C CYS A 259 12.33 20.97 3.15
N TYR A 260 11.64 21.66 2.24
CA TYR A 260 10.93 22.90 2.54
C TYR A 260 9.65 23.05 1.73
N ALA A 261 8.75 23.93 2.18
CA ALA A 261 7.59 24.37 1.42
C ALA A 261 7.28 25.86 1.64
N PRO A 262 6.96 26.64 0.59
CA PRO A 262 6.42 27.97 0.76
C PRO A 262 5.00 27.91 1.34
N VAL A 263 4.70 28.79 2.29
CA VAL A 263 3.34 28.96 2.85
C VAL A 263 2.63 30.09 2.13
N ASP A 264 3.30 31.24 2.02
CA ASP A 264 2.74 32.43 1.39
C ASP A 264 3.29 32.64 -0.02
N LYS A 265 2.42 33.12 -0.93
CA LYS A 265 2.79 33.40 -2.32
C LYS A 265 3.79 34.55 -2.47
N ASP A 266 3.89 35.44 -1.47
CA ASP A 266 4.83 36.57 -1.42
C ASP A 266 6.19 36.20 -0.83
N GLY A 267 6.33 34.97 -0.31
CA GLY A 267 7.56 34.45 0.27
C GLY A 267 7.82 34.88 1.71
N SER A 268 6.82 35.35 2.46
CA SER A 268 7.04 35.75 3.86
C SER A 268 7.29 34.59 4.83
N ARG A 269 6.71 33.41 4.58
CA ARG A 269 6.82 32.24 5.47
C ARG A 269 7.15 30.97 4.69
N TYR A 270 8.05 30.16 5.25
CA TYR A 270 8.43 28.84 4.75
C TYR A 270 8.37 27.80 5.87
N LEU A 271 7.93 26.60 5.54
CA LEU A 271 8.07 25.43 6.41
C LEU A 271 9.37 24.71 6.08
N LEU A 272 10.09 24.26 7.11
CA LEU A 272 11.33 23.49 6.99
C LEU A 272 11.19 22.20 7.80
N GLY A 273 11.55 21.07 7.19
CA GLY A 273 11.57 19.75 7.86
C GLY A 273 12.99 19.22 8.00
N ASP A 274 13.27 18.55 9.11
CA ASP A 274 14.57 17.87 9.34
C ASP A 274 14.46 16.34 9.37
N LEU A 275 15.61 15.66 9.41
CA LEU A 275 15.69 14.19 9.45
C LEU A 275 15.24 13.56 10.77
N ALA A 276 15.10 14.35 11.84
CA ALA A 276 14.53 13.90 13.11
C ALA A 276 13.00 14.04 13.15
N GLY A 277 12.39 14.65 12.12
CA GLY A 277 10.96 14.90 12.00
C GLY A 277 10.48 16.15 12.72
N HIS A 278 11.35 17.09 13.05
CA HIS A 278 10.93 18.40 13.53
C HIS A 278 10.45 19.26 12.36
N LEU A 279 9.39 20.01 12.60
CA LEU A 279 8.83 20.99 11.68
C LEU A 279 9.09 22.39 12.20
N PHE A 280 9.79 23.20 11.41
CA PHE A 280 10.07 24.60 11.71
C PHE A 280 9.32 25.52 10.75
N ILE A 281 9.09 26.75 11.19
CA ILE A 281 8.68 27.86 10.33
C ILE A 281 9.77 28.92 10.27
N LEU A 282 10.17 29.29 9.06
CA LEU A 282 11.08 30.39 8.77
C LEU A 282 10.27 31.59 8.30
N LEU A 283 10.40 32.72 9.00
CA LEU A 283 9.75 33.98 8.71
C LEU A 283 10.77 35.00 8.18
N LEU A 284 10.41 35.67 7.09
CA LEU A 284 11.14 36.79 6.52
C LEU A 284 10.45 38.08 6.98
N GLU A 285 11.03 38.75 7.97
CA GLU A 285 10.53 40.06 8.39
C GLU A 285 10.92 41.08 7.31
N SER A 286 9.95 41.86 6.81
CA SER A 286 10.19 42.85 5.77
C SER A 286 9.85 44.26 6.24
N ASP A 287 10.67 45.23 5.83
CA ASP A 287 10.41 46.65 6.02
C ASP A 287 10.03 47.27 4.67
N GLU A 288 9.01 48.12 4.67
CA GLU A 288 8.63 48.94 3.52
C GLU A 288 9.57 50.16 3.45
N MET A 289 10.31 50.28 2.36
CA MET A 289 11.20 51.41 2.11
C MET A 289 10.42 52.65 1.67
N MET A 290 11.06 53.83 1.76
CA MET A 290 10.44 55.11 1.37
C MET A 290 10.02 55.19 -0.11
N ASP A 291 10.58 54.32 -0.96
CA ASP A 291 10.25 54.20 -2.39
C ASP A 291 9.09 53.21 -2.67
N GLY A 292 8.49 52.63 -1.62
CA GLY A 292 7.40 51.66 -1.71
C GLY A 292 7.85 50.23 -2.03
N THR A 293 9.16 49.94 -2.00
CA THR A 293 9.69 48.58 -2.15
C THR A 293 9.84 47.88 -0.80
N ASN A 294 9.51 46.58 -0.74
CA ASN A 294 9.70 45.77 0.46
C ASN A 294 11.07 45.12 0.44
N THR A 295 11.80 45.20 1.55
CA THR A 295 13.09 44.52 1.67
C THR A 295 13.17 43.71 2.96
N VAL A 296 13.79 42.53 2.90
CA VAL A 296 13.94 41.63 4.06
C VAL A 296 14.83 42.28 5.11
N ARG A 297 14.34 42.49 6.32
CA ARG A 297 15.07 43.07 7.45
C ARG A 297 15.83 42.02 8.24
N ASP A 298 15.16 40.92 8.58
CA ASP A 298 15.67 39.85 9.44
C ASP A 298 15.02 38.51 9.12
N LEU A 299 15.63 37.43 9.59
CA LEU A 299 15.15 36.05 9.47
C LEU A 299 14.86 35.50 10.86
N LYS A 300 13.67 34.91 11.06
CA LYS A 300 13.30 34.28 12.32
C LYS A 300 12.89 32.83 12.09
N ILE A 301 13.37 31.92 12.93
CA ILE A 301 12.94 30.52 12.91
C ILE A 301 12.23 30.16 14.22
N GLU A 302 11.16 29.39 14.11
CA GLU A 302 10.41 28.86 15.26
C GLU A 302 10.13 27.37 15.04
N LEU A 303 10.25 26.57 16.10
CA LEU A 303 9.86 25.16 16.09
C LEU A 303 8.33 25.06 16.27
N LEU A 304 7.65 24.41 15.33
CA LEU A 304 6.21 24.18 15.39
C LEU A 304 5.86 22.88 16.11
N GLY A 305 6.66 21.83 15.94
CA GLY A 305 6.46 20.54 16.58
C GLY A 305 7.15 19.40 15.86
N GLU A 306 6.66 18.18 16.11
CA GLU A 306 7.17 16.95 15.49
C GLU A 306 6.10 16.36 14.55
N VAL A 307 6.53 15.91 13.37
CA VAL A 307 5.74 15.27 12.30
C VAL A 307 6.47 14.02 11.81
N SER A 308 5.83 13.17 11.01
CA SER A 308 6.57 12.08 10.34
C SER A 308 7.78 12.61 9.57
N ILE A 309 8.91 11.87 9.53
CA ILE A 309 10.14 12.33 8.87
C ILE A 309 9.82 12.78 7.44
N PRO A 310 9.89 14.08 7.13
CA PRO A 310 9.37 14.62 5.89
C PRO A 310 10.41 14.42 4.77
N GLU A 311 10.02 13.82 3.66
CA GLU A 311 10.80 13.85 2.40
C GLU A 311 10.32 15.02 1.53
N ALA A 312 9.02 15.32 1.56
CA ALA A 312 8.42 16.44 0.86
C ALA A 312 7.29 17.06 1.68
N ILE A 313 7.19 18.39 1.68
CA ILE A 313 6.14 19.15 2.36
C ILE A 313 5.33 19.92 1.32
N SER A 314 4.01 19.96 1.49
CA SER A 314 3.12 20.75 0.65
C SER A 314 2.08 21.46 1.52
N TYR A 315 2.20 22.79 1.63
CA TYR A 315 1.16 23.61 2.22
C TYR A 315 -0.07 23.62 1.28
N LEU A 316 -1.25 23.35 1.84
CA LEU A 316 -2.50 23.33 1.09
C LEU A 316 -3.21 24.68 1.26
N ASP A 317 -4.03 24.81 2.30
CA ASP A 317 -4.76 26.03 2.66
C ASP A 317 -5.22 25.95 4.12
N ASN A 318 -5.62 27.07 4.72
CA ASN A 318 -6.21 27.16 6.07
C ASN A 318 -5.38 26.49 7.19
N GLY A 319 -4.05 26.52 7.04
CA GLY A 319 -3.12 25.89 7.98
C GLY A 319 -3.00 24.39 7.82
N VAL A 320 -3.61 23.78 6.81
CA VAL A 320 -3.47 22.35 6.51
C VAL A 320 -2.23 22.12 5.65
N VAL A 321 -1.43 21.13 6.02
CA VAL A 321 -0.17 20.77 5.36
C VAL A 321 -0.13 19.27 5.12
N TYR A 322 0.27 18.86 3.92
CA TYR A 322 0.57 17.48 3.63
C TYR A 322 2.07 17.22 3.85
N ILE A 323 2.37 16.20 4.65
CA ILE A 323 3.71 15.71 4.96
C ILE A 323 3.90 14.38 4.26
N GLY A 324 4.63 14.40 3.14
CA GLY A 324 5.02 13.20 2.41
C GLY A 324 6.27 12.58 3.04
N SER A 325 6.16 11.39 3.60
CA SER A 325 7.29 10.64 4.15
C SER A 325 7.68 9.49 3.24
N ARG A 326 9.00 9.30 3.10
CA ARG A 326 9.59 8.13 2.43
C ARG A 326 9.95 7.01 3.42
N LEU A 327 10.26 7.37 4.67
CA LEU A 327 10.76 6.47 5.71
C LEU A 327 9.69 6.03 6.71
N GLY A 328 8.50 6.62 6.66
CA GLY A 328 7.39 6.36 7.56
C GLY A 328 6.05 6.72 6.94
N ASP A 329 4.99 6.66 7.74
CA ASP A 329 3.66 7.02 7.28
C ASP A 329 3.61 8.50 6.85
N SER A 330 2.87 8.81 5.79
CA SER A 330 2.63 10.20 5.40
C SER A 330 1.49 10.77 6.21
N GLN A 331 1.45 12.09 6.42
CA GLN A 331 0.46 12.72 7.32
C GLN A 331 -0.21 13.92 6.67
N LEU A 332 -1.48 14.13 6.97
CA LEU A 332 -2.16 15.40 6.79
C LEU A 332 -2.22 16.07 8.16
N ILE A 333 -1.65 17.27 8.29
CA ILE A 333 -1.57 17.98 9.56
C ILE A 333 -2.28 19.33 9.48
N ARG A 334 -2.67 19.87 10.64
CA ARG A 334 -3.18 21.23 10.83
C ARG A 334 -2.27 22.02 11.75
N LEU A 335 -1.93 23.23 11.33
CA LEU A 335 -1.18 24.22 12.09
C LEU A 335 -2.14 25.15 12.83
N HIS A 336 -2.04 25.19 14.15
CA HIS A 336 -2.80 26.12 14.98
C HIS A 336 -1.98 27.35 15.34
N THR A 337 -2.64 28.51 15.45
CA THR A 337 -2.02 29.78 15.84
C THR A 337 -1.72 29.88 17.34
N THR A 338 -2.38 29.05 18.15
CA THR A 338 -2.18 28.97 19.61
C THR A 338 -1.78 27.54 19.97
N PRO A 339 -0.74 27.34 20.79
CA PRO A 339 -0.33 26.01 21.22
C PRO A 339 -1.45 25.37 22.05
N VAL A 340 -1.81 24.12 21.72
CA VAL A 340 -2.94 23.40 22.34
C VAL A 340 -2.48 22.70 23.61
N GLU A 341 -1.29 22.11 23.59
CA GLU A 341 -0.58 21.55 24.75
C GLU A 341 0.93 21.79 24.59
N VAL A 342 1.66 21.90 25.72
CA VAL A 342 3.13 22.06 25.85
C VAL A 342 3.87 22.40 24.54
N GLN A 343 3.80 23.66 24.09
CA GLN A 343 4.60 24.21 22.99
C GLN A 343 4.45 23.57 21.59
N LEU A 344 3.46 22.71 21.34
CA LEU A 344 3.23 22.11 20.01
C LEU A 344 2.07 22.80 19.27
N CYS A 345 2.32 23.22 18.03
CA CYS A 345 1.36 23.88 17.13
C CYS A 345 0.82 22.95 16.03
N VAL A 346 1.22 21.68 16.04
CA VAL A 346 0.92 20.67 15.02
C VAL A 346 -0.14 19.70 15.53
N PHE A 347 -1.17 19.46 14.73
CA PHE A 347 -2.20 18.45 14.98
C PHE A 347 -2.32 17.52 13.77
N VAL A 348 -2.26 16.21 13.97
CA VAL A 348 -2.42 15.22 12.89
C VAL A 348 -3.90 15.03 12.60
N LEU A 349 -4.33 15.34 11.37
CA LEU A 349 -5.70 15.13 10.89
C LEU A 349 -5.88 13.71 10.35
N ASP A 350 -4.92 13.23 9.58
CA ASP A 350 -4.99 11.95 8.89
C ASP A 350 -3.59 11.36 8.69
N THR A 351 -3.49 10.04 8.58
CA THR A 351 -2.23 9.31 8.40
C THR A 351 -2.37 8.24 7.31
N TYR A 352 -1.47 8.27 6.33
CA TYR A 352 -1.46 7.36 5.19
C TYR A 352 -0.35 6.33 5.34
N THR A 353 -0.74 5.05 5.32
CA THR A 353 0.17 3.91 5.52
C THR A 353 1.32 3.89 4.52
N ASN A 354 2.54 3.68 5.04
CA ASN A 354 3.74 3.47 4.26
C ASN A 354 4.47 2.20 4.74
N LEU A 355 4.57 1.21 3.84
CA LEU A 355 5.34 -0.01 4.06
C LEU A 355 6.85 0.20 3.85
N GLY A 356 7.23 1.27 3.14
CA GLY A 356 8.58 1.55 2.70
C GLY A 356 9.46 2.24 3.76
N PRO A 357 10.76 1.93 3.82
CA PRO A 357 11.41 0.80 3.15
C PRO A 357 11.09 -0.54 3.82
N ILE A 358 10.78 -1.56 3.02
CA ILE A 358 10.72 -2.95 3.50
C ILE A 358 12.15 -3.46 3.54
N ILE A 359 12.73 -3.56 4.74
CA ILE A 359 14.14 -3.94 4.94
C ILE A 359 14.29 -5.46 4.97
N ASP A 360 13.32 -6.15 5.57
CA ASP A 360 13.23 -7.60 5.63
C ASP A 360 11.76 -8.01 5.82
N MET A 361 11.44 -9.29 5.57
CA MET A 361 10.10 -9.82 5.82
C MET A 361 10.14 -11.32 6.09
N CYS A 362 9.11 -11.83 6.74
CA CYS A 362 8.83 -13.26 6.84
C CYS A 362 7.38 -13.56 6.45
N VAL A 363 7.14 -14.77 5.95
CA VAL A 363 5.81 -15.27 5.61
C VAL A 363 5.43 -16.28 6.69
N VAL A 364 4.28 -16.07 7.33
CA VAL A 364 3.81 -16.88 8.45
C VAL A 364 2.33 -17.19 8.29
N ASP A 365 1.90 -18.38 8.70
CA ASP A 365 0.48 -18.74 8.80
C ASP A 365 0.12 -18.86 10.28
N LEU A 366 -0.13 -17.70 10.91
CA LEU A 366 -0.40 -17.61 12.35
C LEU A 366 -1.68 -18.37 12.74
N ASP A 367 -2.68 -18.35 11.85
CA ASP A 367 -3.99 -18.93 12.10
C ASP A 367 -4.09 -20.39 11.65
N ARG A 368 -3.03 -20.93 11.00
CA ARG A 368 -2.96 -22.27 10.42
C ARG A 368 -4.10 -22.57 9.45
N GLN A 369 -4.49 -21.56 8.67
CA GLN A 369 -5.63 -21.63 7.74
C GLN A 369 -5.18 -21.90 6.29
N GLY A 370 -3.88 -22.08 6.04
CA GLY A 370 -3.32 -22.18 4.69
C GLY A 370 -3.25 -20.83 3.98
N GLN A 371 -3.37 -19.73 4.73
CA GLN A 371 -3.25 -18.36 4.23
C GLN A 371 -2.01 -17.70 4.82
N GLY A 372 -1.02 -17.44 3.97
CA GLY A 372 0.19 -16.74 4.39
C GLY A 372 -0.10 -15.27 4.70
N GLN A 373 0.43 -14.81 5.83
CA GLN A 373 0.53 -13.41 6.23
C GLN A 373 1.98 -12.98 6.09
N VAL A 374 2.19 -11.74 5.64
CA VAL A 374 3.55 -11.19 5.52
C VAL A 374 3.78 -10.24 6.68
N VAL A 375 4.83 -10.47 7.46
CA VAL A 375 5.28 -9.54 8.49
C VAL A 375 6.56 -8.87 8.01
N THR A 376 6.54 -7.55 7.82
CA THR A 376 7.66 -6.76 7.31
C THR A 376 8.35 -5.96 8.42
N CYS A 377 9.67 -5.85 8.32
CA CYS A 377 10.45 -4.79 8.95
C CYS A 377 10.35 -3.55 8.06
N SER A 378 9.57 -2.57 8.49
CA SER A 378 9.27 -1.37 7.70
C SER A 378 9.74 -0.10 8.39
N GLY A 379 10.05 0.91 7.58
CA GLY A 379 10.41 2.23 8.07
C GLY A 379 11.84 2.33 8.62
N ALA A 380 12.22 3.52 9.06
CA ALA A 380 13.54 3.78 9.62
C ALA A 380 13.49 4.83 10.73
N PHE A 381 14.51 4.82 11.60
CA PHE A 381 14.65 5.69 12.75
C PHE A 381 13.38 5.66 13.62
N LYS A 382 12.82 6.82 13.95
CA LYS A 382 11.59 6.93 14.74
C LYS A 382 10.34 6.38 14.04
N GLU A 383 10.38 6.19 12.72
CA GLU A 383 9.27 5.66 11.93
C GLU A 383 9.31 4.13 11.80
N GLY A 384 10.33 3.50 12.39
CA GLY A 384 10.47 2.05 12.36
C GLY A 384 9.26 1.34 12.96
N SER A 385 8.76 0.35 12.24
CA SER A 385 7.52 -0.37 12.55
C SER A 385 7.55 -1.80 11.99
N LEU A 386 6.73 -2.68 12.55
CA LEU A 386 6.32 -3.92 11.89
C LEU A 386 5.00 -3.69 11.16
N ARG A 387 4.88 -4.23 9.94
CA ARG A 387 3.60 -4.24 9.21
C ARG A 387 3.19 -5.68 8.97
N ILE A 388 1.94 -6.00 9.34
CA ILE A 388 1.34 -7.31 9.14
C ILE A 388 0.34 -7.17 8.01
N ILE A 389 0.69 -7.74 6.85
CA ILE A 389 -0.12 -7.72 5.65
C ILE A 389 -0.89 -9.03 5.55
N ARG A 390 -2.21 -8.93 5.52
CA ARG A 390 -3.16 -10.03 5.36
C ARG A 390 -4.03 -9.77 4.14
N ASN A 391 -4.36 -10.81 3.39
CA ASN A 391 -5.29 -10.69 2.28
C ASN A 391 -6.73 -10.76 2.80
N GLY A 392 -7.58 -9.81 2.42
CA GLY A 392 -8.94 -9.65 2.92
C GLY A 392 -9.10 -8.54 3.96
N ILE A 393 -10.36 -8.25 4.31
CA ILE A 393 -10.80 -7.21 5.24
C ILE A 393 -10.88 -7.79 6.65
N GLY A 394 -10.30 -7.10 7.64
CA GLY A 394 -10.42 -7.48 9.05
C GLY A 394 -11.73 -6.98 9.68
N ILE A 395 -12.13 -7.64 10.76
CA ILE A 395 -13.19 -7.19 11.67
C ILE A 395 -12.52 -6.97 13.03
N GLN A 396 -12.67 -5.77 13.59
CA GLN A 396 -12.22 -5.47 14.94
C GLN A 396 -13.31 -5.91 15.93
N GLU A 397 -13.04 -7.01 16.63
CA GLU A 397 -13.98 -7.61 17.57
C GLU A 397 -14.11 -6.75 18.84
N HIS A 398 -15.32 -6.30 19.16
CA HIS A 398 -15.64 -5.58 20.40
C HIS A 398 -16.31 -6.48 21.44
N ALA A 399 -17.22 -7.35 20.99
CA ALA A 399 -17.87 -8.34 21.83
C ALA A 399 -18.06 -9.67 21.09
N SER A 400 -18.01 -10.76 21.84
CA SER A 400 -18.31 -12.11 21.35
C SER A 400 -19.18 -12.80 22.39
N ILE A 401 -20.37 -13.23 21.98
CA ILE A 401 -21.42 -13.77 22.85
C ILE A 401 -21.74 -15.19 22.41
N ASP A 402 -21.55 -16.15 23.32
CA ASP A 402 -21.91 -17.55 23.10
C ASP A 402 -23.42 -17.75 23.32
N LEU A 403 -24.18 -17.91 22.24
CA LEU A 403 -25.62 -18.14 22.31
C LEU A 403 -25.96 -19.61 21.95
N PRO A 404 -26.60 -20.36 22.86
CA PRO A 404 -26.96 -21.75 22.59
C PRO A 404 -28.01 -21.81 21.46
N GLY A 405 -27.70 -22.59 20.42
CA GLY A 405 -28.56 -22.75 19.25
C GLY A 405 -28.33 -21.71 18.14
N ILE A 406 -27.30 -20.86 18.24
CA ILE A 406 -27.00 -19.85 17.20
C ILE A 406 -26.71 -20.44 15.82
N LYS A 407 -26.26 -21.70 15.75
CA LYS A 407 -26.20 -22.48 14.50
C LYS A 407 -27.53 -22.54 13.74
N GLU A 408 -28.64 -22.50 14.46
CA GLU A 408 -30.00 -22.54 13.89
C GLU A 408 -30.55 -21.13 13.62
N ASN A 409 -29.73 -20.08 13.73
CA ASN A 409 -30.11 -18.71 13.43
C ASN A 409 -30.58 -18.58 11.96
N LYS A 410 -31.60 -17.76 11.76
CA LYS A 410 -32.23 -17.46 10.47
C LYS A 410 -32.27 -15.96 10.14
N GLY A 411 -31.86 -15.09 11.06
CA GLY A 411 -31.71 -13.67 10.81
C GLY A 411 -31.38 -12.83 12.05
N LEU A 412 -30.78 -11.67 11.79
CA LEU A 412 -30.39 -10.66 12.78
C LEU A 412 -30.94 -9.31 12.33
N TRP A 413 -31.56 -8.54 13.23
CA TRP A 413 -32.07 -7.20 12.93
C TRP A 413 -31.90 -6.25 14.11
N PRO A 414 -31.39 -5.03 13.87
CA PRO A 414 -31.34 -3.99 14.89
C PRO A 414 -32.69 -3.26 14.97
N LEU A 415 -33.10 -2.86 16.17
CA LEU A 415 -34.30 -2.08 16.45
C LEU A 415 -34.00 -0.91 17.39
N ARG A 416 -34.81 0.14 17.29
CA ARG A 416 -34.90 1.25 18.24
C ARG A 416 -36.22 1.13 19.00
N VAL A 417 -36.17 1.00 20.32
CA VAL A 417 -37.35 0.62 21.13
C VAL A 417 -37.48 1.43 22.42
N PHE A 418 -36.39 1.59 23.15
CA PHE A 418 -36.32 2.11 24.50
C PHE A 418 -35.90 3.58 24.54
N ASP A 419 -34.92 3.95 23.71
CA ASP A 419 -34.41 5.32 23.58
C ASP A 419 -34.99 6.04 22.35
N THR A 420 -35.03 7.37 22.43
CA THR A 420 -35.42 8.29 21.36
C THR A 420 -34.21 8.91 20.65
N SER A 421 -33.00 8.51 21.03
CA SER A 421 -31.77 8.80 20.31
C SER A 421 -31.76 8.16 18.90
N ARG A 422 -30.82 8.57 18.05
CA ARG A 422 -30.71 8.05 16.67
C ARG A 422 -30.10 6.64 16.64
N SER A 423 -29.57 6.15 17.76
CA SER A 423 -28.89 4.86 17.90
C SER A 423 -29.85 3.69 18.12
N TYR A 424 -29.38 2.49 17.78
CA TYR A 424 -30.06 1.23 18.07
C TYR A 424 -29.81 0.79 19.50
N ASP A 425 -30.84 0.25 20.14
CA ASP A 425 -30.80 -0.18 21.54
C ASP A 425 -31.23 -1.65 21.71
N THR A 426 -31.64 -2.31 20.63
CA THR A 426 -32.20 -3.64 20.66
C THR A 426 -31.71 -4.44 19.45
N LEU A 427 -31.36 -5.72 19.65
CA LEU A 427 -30.99 -6.67 18.62
C LEU A 427 -31.90 -7.90 18.67
N VAL A 428 -32.60 -8.18 17.58
CA VAL A 428 -33.47 -9.35 17.45
C VAL A 428 -32.75 -10.47 16.72
N ILE A 429 -32.81 -11.67 17.27
CA ILE A 429 -32.21 -12.88 16.72
C ILE A 429 -33.32 -13.90 16.47
N SER A 430 -33.49 -14.34 15.22
CA SER A 430 -34.47 -15.38 14.90
C SER A 430 -33.83 -16.76 14.87
N PHE A 431 -34.45 -17.70 15.54
CA PHE A 431 -34.10 -19.13 15.52
C PHE A 431 -35.16 -19.92 14.76
N VAL A 432 -34.94 -21.21 14.55
CA VAL A 432 -35.98 -22.10 14.04
C VAL A 432 -37.10 -22.19 15.07
N GLY A 433 -38.28 -21.67 14.71
CA GLY A 433 -39.50 -21.74 15.51
C GLY A 433 -39.64 -20.74 16.67
N HIS A 434 -38.66 -19.87 16.94
CA HIS A 434 -38.78 -18.83 17.98
C HIS A 434 -37.84 -17.64 17.69
N SER A 435 -38.01 -16.52 18.40
CA SER A 435 -37.15 -15.33 18.30
C SER A 435 -36.71 -14.87 19.69
N ARG A 436 -35.48 -14.38 19.83
CA ARG A 436 -34.98 -13.75 21.06
C ARG A 436 -34.67 -12.28 20.83
N ILE A 437 -34.81 -11.48 21.88
CA ILE A 437 -34.61 -10.05 21.83
C ILE A 437 -33.55 -9.69 22.87
N LEU A 438 -32.49 -9.04 22.42
CA LEU A 438 -31.39 -8.57 23.25
C LEU A 438 -31.46 -7.05 23.35
N GLN A 439 -31.42 -6.52 24.56
CA GLN A 439 -31.29 -5.09 24.84
C GLN A 439 -29.81 -4.72 24.99
N LEU A 440 -29.42 -3.60 24.40
CA LEU A 440 -28.08 -3.03 24.44
C LEU A 440 -28.09 -1.84 25.40
N SER A 441 -27.51 -2.01 26.59
CA SER A 441 -27.40 -0.97 27.61
C SER A 441 -25.94 -0.51 27.71
N GLY A 442 -25.53 0.40 26.82
CA GLY A 442 -24.12 0.69 26.62
C GLY A 442 -23.41 -0.53 26.03
N GLU A 443 -22.36 -1.01 26.69
CA GLU A 443 -21.62 -2.22 26.29
C GLU A 443 -22.22 -3.52 26.87
N GLU A 444 -23.25 -3.44 27.71
CA GLU A 444 -23.90 -4.63 28.28
C GLU A 444 -25.03 -5.14 27.37
N VAL A 445 -25.06 -6.45 27.15
CA VAL A 445 -26.07 -7.13 26.33
C VAL A 445 -26.90 -8.06 27.21
N GLU A 446 -28.20 -7.78 27.34
CA GLU A 446 -29.12 -8.54 28.19
C GLU A 446 -30.34 -9.04 27.39
N GLU A 447 -30.88 -10.22 27.73
CA GLU A 447 -32.11 -10.73 27.11
C GLU A 447 -33.35 -10.03 27.71
N THR A 448 -34.26 -9.55 26.87
CA THR A 448 -35.46 -8.80 27.28
C THR A 448 -36.70 -9.23 26.49
N ASP A 449 -37.88 -8.87 26.98
CA ASP A 449 -39.15 -9.12 26.28
C ASP A 449 -39.70 -7.81 25.68
N LEU A 450 -40.14 -7.86 24.42
CA LEU A 450 -40.79 -6.74 23.75
C LEU A 450 -42.32 -6.94 23.67
N PRO A 451 -43.13 -6.17 24.41
CA PRO A 451 -44.57 -6.37 24.40
C PRO A 451 -45.18 -6.11 23.02
N GLY A 452 -45.97 -7.06 22.53
CA GLY A 452 -46.57 -7.03 21.18
C GLY A 452 -45.74 -7.74 20.11
N PHE A 453 -44.52 -8.15 20.42
CA PHE A 453 -43.68 -9.01 19.56
C PHE A 453 -44.05 -10.49 19.77
N ASP A 454 -43.97 -11.31 18.71
CA ASP A 454 -44.13 -12.76 18.76
C ASP A 454 -42.75 -13.42 18.92
N ASP A 455 -42.43 -13.89 20.12
CA ASP A 455 -41.22 -14.63 20.43
C ASP A 455 -41.37 -16.15 20.21
N GLU A 456 -42.60 -16.67 20.22
CA GLU A 456 -42.93 -18.09 19.97
C GLU A 456 -42.90 -18.51 18.49
N SER A 457 -42.63 -17.58 17.58
CA SER A 457 -42.60 -17.83 16.14
C SER A 457 -41.28 -17.36 15.51
N GLN A 458 -40.89 -18.00 14.41
CA GLN A 458 -39.73 -17.55 13.63
C GLN A 458 -40.01 -16.21 12.96
N THR A 459 -39.12 -15.24 13.16
CA THR A 459 -39.17 -13.92 12.50
C THR A 459 -38.44 -13.98 11.16
N PHE A 460 -39.08 -13.56 10.08
CA PHE A 460 -38.45 -13.43 8.76
C PHE A 460 -37.91 -12.03 8.49
N TYR A 461 -38.51 -11.01 9.11
CA TYR A 461 -38.03 -9.64 9.01
C TYR A 461 -38.60 -8.80 10.16
N CYS A 462 -37.80 -7.91 10.72
CA CYS A 462 -38.31 -6.85 11.59
C CYS A 462 -37.49 -5.55 11.42
N SER A 463 -38.15 -4.40 11.60
CA SER A 463 -37.49 -3.08 11.50
C SER A 463 -38.34 -1.96 12.11
N ASN A 464 -37.71 -0.80 12.35
CA ASN A 464 -38.39 0.47 12.55
C ASN A 464 -38.95 0.99 11.21
N VAL A 465 -40.25 1.28 11.17
CA VAL A 465 -40.97 1.75 9.98
C VAL A 465 -41.55 3.15 10.19
N CYS A 466 -42.17 3.70 9.15
CA CYS A 466 -42.81 5.01 9.18
C CYS A 466 -43.86 5.13 10.30
N HIS A 467 -44.24 6.38 10.63
CA HIS A 467 -45.27 6.68 11.63
C HIS A 467 -44.96 6.24 13.07
N ASN A 468 -43.66 6.13 13.42
CA ASN A 468 -43.18 5.74 14.75
C ASN A 468 -43.70 4.37 15.18
N GLN A 469 -43.52 3.39 14.31
CA GLN A 469 -43.98 2.01 14.47
C GLN A 469 -42.86 1.03 14.19
N LEU A 470 -43.03 -0.19 14.71
CA LEU A 470 -42.17 -1.33 14.45
C LEU A 470 -42.98 -2.36 13.66
N VAL A 471 -42.35 -3.03 12.71
CA VAL A 471 -42.97 -4.15 11.99
C VAL A 471 -42.24 -5.44 12.35
N GLN A 472 -43.01 -6.51 12.55
CA GLN A 472 -42.51 -7.88 12.66
C GLN A 472 -43.26 -8.74 11.65
N ILE A 473 -42.54 -9.48 10.83
CA ILE A 473 -43.11 -10.44 9.89
C ILE A 473 -42.66 -11.83 10.32
N THR A 474 -43.62 -12.68 10.65
CA THR A 474 -43.39 -14.08 11.03
C THR A 474 -43.97 -15.02 9.98
N GLU A 475 -43.81 -16.33 10.17
CA GLU A 475 -44.47 -17.34 9.34
C GLU A 475 -46.02 -17.24 9.36
N LYS A 476 -46.60 -16.62 10.40
CA LYS A 476 -48.05 -16.57 10.66
C LYS A 476 -48.70 -15.26 10.22
N SER A 477 -48.01 -14.12 10.37
CA SER A 477 -48.64 -12.80 10.25
C SER A 477 -47.65 -11.66 10.05
N ILE A 478 -48.15 -10.52 9.56
CA ILE A 478 -47.49 -9.21 9.71
C ILE A 478 -48.05 -8.54 10.96
N ARG A 479 -47.20 -8.16 11.91
CA ARG A 479 -47.56 -7.41 13.11
C ARG A 479 -46.97 -6.01 13.05
N LEU A 480 -47.80 -5.03 13.38
CA LEU A 480 -47.42 -3.63 13.53
C LEU A 480 -47.53 -3.28 15.01
N ILE A 481 -46.47 -2.71 15.57
CA ILE A 481 -46.32 -2.41 16.99
C ILE A 481 -46.09 -0.90 17.13
N SER A 482 -46.84 -0.24 18.00
CA SER A 482 -46.61 1.19 18.29
C SER A 482 -45.31 1.37 19.08
N HIS A 483 -44.43 2.27 18.62
CA HIS A 483 -43.21 2.58 19.36
C HIS A 483 -43.51 3.27 20.71
N THR A 484 -44.52 4.15 20.75
CA THR A 484 -44.89 4.90 21.96
C THR A 484 -45.62 4.03 22.99
N GLU A 485 -46.58 3.23 22.53
CA GLU A 485 -47.42 2.43 23.44
C GLU A 485 -46.86 1.03 23.67
N ARG A 486 -45.83 0.62 22.92
CA ARG A 486 -45.17 -0.70 22.96
C ARG A 486 -46.20 -1.83 22.99
N ARG A 487 -47.18 -1.74 22.09
CA ARG A 487 -48.23 -2.75 21.94
C ARG A 487 -48.56 -2.94 20.48
N GLN A 488 -49.04 -4.14 20.16
CA GLN A 488 -49.56 -4.46 18.83
C GLN A 488 -50.74 -3.53 18.51
N VAL A 489 -50.63 -2.80 17.40
CA VAL A 489 -51.70 -1.92 16.86
C VAL A 489 -52.49 -2.60 15.75
N HIS A 490 -51.85 -3.45 14.95
CA HIS A 490 -52.49 -4.16 13.85
C HIS A 490 -51.80 -5.50 13.59
N GLU A 491 -52.57 -6.50 13.16
CA GLU A 491 -52.05 -7.82 12.74
C GLU A 491 -52.79 -8.24 11.48
N TRP A 492 -52.04 -8.49 10.41
CA TRP A 492 -52.56 -9.06 9.17
C TRP A 492 -52.20 -10.54 9.10
N LYS A 493 -53.19 -11.39 8.78
CA LYS A 493 -53.02 -12.83 8.60
C LYS A 493 -53.41 -13.27 7.20
N PRO A 494 -52.66 -14.19 6.58
CA PRO A 494 -53.06 -14.84 5.35
C PRO A 494 -54.45 -15.47 5.44
N LYS A 495 -55.21 -15.43 4.34
CA LYS A 495 -56.48 -16.14 4.25
C LYS A 495 -56.21 -17.67 4.18
N ASN A 496 -57.01 -18.47 4.89
CA ASN A 496 -56.97 -19.94 4.93
C ASN A 496 -55.78 -20.58 5.68
N ASP A 497 -55.26 -19.95 6.74
CA ASP A 497 -54.14 -20.48 7.56
C ASP A 497 -52.92 -20.92 6.73
N ARG A 498 -52.66 -20.23 5.61
CA ARG A 498 -51.43 -20.40 4.86
C ARG A 498 -50.29 -19.68 5.56
N HIS A 499 -49.09 -20.21 5.44
CA HIS A 499 -47.89 -19.61 6.01
C HIS A 499 -47.19 -18.70 4.99
N ILE A 500 -46.62 -17.60 5.47
CA ILE A 500 -45.74 -16.73 4.69
C ILE A 500 -44.47 -17.54 4.36
N SER A 501 -43.98 -17.49 3.12
CA SER A 501 -42.78 -18.24 2.71
C SER A 501 -41.52 -17.36 2.69
N VAL A 502 -41.64 -16.13 2.18
CA VAL A 502 -40.53 -15.16 2.11
C VAL A 502 -41.11 -13.77 2.30
N ALA A 503 -40.39 -12.88 2.98
CA ALA A 503 -40.80 -11.49 3.19
C ALA A 503 -39.61 -10.53 3.17
N THR A 504 -39.89 -9.29 2.77
CA THR A 504 -38.98 -8.15 2.85
C THR A 504 -39.80 -6.90 3.15
N CYS A 505 -39.16 -5.91 3.74
CA CYS A 505 -39.80 -4.66 4.09
C CYS A 505 -38.78 -3.52 3.91
N ASN A 506 -39.25 -2.36 3.51
CA ASN A 506 -38.52 -1.10 3.66
C ASN A 506 -39.27 -0.22 4.67
N LYS A 507 -38.93 1.08 4.79
CA LYS A 507 -39.55 1.95 5.80
C LYS A 507 -41.07 2.15 5.64
N SER A 508 -41.65 1.95 4.45
CA SER A 508 -43.07 2.26 4.18
C SER A 508 -43.83 1.16 3.43
N GLN A 509 -43.15 0.16 2.91
CA GLN A 509 -43.71 -0.87 2.04
C GLN A 509 -43.29 -2.26 2.54
N VAL A 510 -44.21 -3.22 2.43
CA VAL A 510 -43.97 -4.64 2.72
C VAL A 510 -44.24 -5.45 1.46
N LEU A 511 -43.36 -6.38 1.13
CA LEU A 511 -43.56 -7.36 0.07
C LEU A 511 -43.34 -8.75 0.64
N LEU A 512 -44.31 -9.64 0.45
CA LEU A 512 -44.20 -11.02 0.90
C LEU A 512 -44.78 -11.99 -0.11
N ALA A 513 -44.35 -13.23 -0.03
CA ALA A 513 -44.85 -14.33 -0.83
C ALA A 513 -45.52 -15.40 0.04
N ILE A 514 -46.57 -16.00 -0.50
CA ILE A 514 -47.23 -17.20 0.02
C ILE A 514 -47.16 -18.25 -1.10
N GLY A 515 -46.06 -18.99 -1.16
CA GLY A 515 -45.77 -19.88 -2.28
C GLY A 515 -45.52 -19.09 -3.57
N SER A 516 -46.43 -19.20 -4.54
CA SER A 516 -46.39 -18.46 -5.81
C SER A 516 -47.14 -17.13 -5.79
N SER A 517 -47.95 -16.87 -4.76
CA SER A 517 -48.75 -15.64 -4.64
C SER A 517 -47.93 -14.54 -3.99
N LEU A 518 -47.68 -13.44 -4.71
CA LEU A 518 -46.93 -12.28 -4.27
C LEU A 518 -47.88 -11.17 -3.81
N HIS A 519 -47.72 -10.69 -2.59
CA HIS A 519 -48.56 -9.67 -1.96
C HIS A 519 -47.76 -8.42 -1.63
N TYR A 520 -48.29 -7.25 -2.01
CA TYR A 520 -47.70 -5.95 -1.76
C TYR A 520 -48.58 -5.12 -0.81
N PHE A 521 -47.97 -4.58 0.24
CA PHE A 521 -48.63 -3.76 1.25
C PHE A 521 -47.94 -2.41 1.41
N GLU A 522 -48.74 -1.42 1.80
CA GLU A 522 -48.27 -0.12 2.29
C GLU A 522 -48.54 0.01 3.78
N ILE A 523 -47.56 0.54 4.50
CA ILE A 523 -47.66 0.84 5.93
C ILE A 523 -48.29 2.22 6.07
N GLN A 524 -49.39 2.28 6.82
CA GLN A 524 -50.11 3.51 7.14
C GLN A 524 -50.13 3.68 8.67
N PRO A 525 -50.53 4.86 9.20
CA PRO A 525 -50.59 5.08 10.64
C PRO A 525 -51.55 4.10 11.35
N GLY A 526 -50.98 3.01 11.89
CA GLY A 526 -51.70 2.05 12.73
C GLY A 526 -52.37 0.90 11.97
N GLU A 527 -52.12 0.78 10.67
CA GLU A 527 -52.62 -0.33 9.85
C GLU A 527 -51.67 -0.65 8.69
N VAL A 528 -51.74 -1.90 8.19
CA VAL A 528 -51.00 -2.34 7.00
C VAL A 528 -52.01 -2.73 5.93
N ILE A 529 -51.98 -2.05 4.78
CA ILE A 529 -53.00 -2.18 3.73
C ILE A 529 -52.45 -2.95 2.53
N GLU A 530 -53.12 -4.03 2.15
CA GLU A 530 -52.83 -4.78 0.92
C GLU A 530 -53.25 -3.95 -0.30
N ARG A 531 -52.31 -3.64 -1.19
CA ARG A 531 -52.53 -2.83 -2.41
C ARG A 531 -52.64 -3.68 -3.66
N ALA A 532 -51.82 -4.73 -3.77
CA ALA A 532 -51.79 -5.60 -4.93
C ALA A 532 -51.44 -7.04 -4.55
N CYS A 533 -51.94 -7.98 -5.34
CA CYS A 533 -51.67 -9.40 -5.23
C CYS A 533 -51.61 -10.00 -6.64
N VAL A 534 -50.57 -10.78 -6.94
CA VAL A 534 -50.37 -11.45 -8.23
C VAL A 534 -49.85 -12.87 -8.03
N ASP A 535 -50.36 -13.82 -8.81
CA ASP A 535 -49.84 -15.19 -8.85
C ASP A 535 -48.74 -15.31 -9.90
N LEU A 536 -47.54 -15.70 -9.46
CA LEU A 536 -46.40 -15.96 -10.33
C LEU A 536 -46.42 -17.41 -10.84
N PRO A 537 -45.71 -17.72 -11.96
CA PRO A 537 -45.74 -19.07 -12.55
C PRO A 537 -45.22 -20.18 -11.64
N HIS A 538 -44.31 -19.85 -10.71
CA HIS A 538 -43.67 -20.76 -9.79
C HIS A 538 -43.53 -20.12 -8.40
N GLU A 539 -43.12 -20.91 -7.42
CA GLU A 539 -42.89 -20.44 -6.05
C GLU A 539 -41.76 -19.41 -5.99
N VAL A 540 -41.89 -18.43 -5.09
CA VAL A 540 -40.89 -17.38 -4.89
C VAL A 540 -39.80 -17.86 -3.95
N ALA A 541 -38.54 -17.77 -4.39
CA ALA A 541 -37.37 -18.17 -3.61
C ALA A 541 -36.79 -17.02 -2.77
N CYS A 542 -36.70 -15.83 -3.37
CA CYS A 542 -36.14 -14.63 -2.75
C CYS A 542 -36.80 -13.39 -3.36
N LEU A 543 -36.84 -12.30 -2.60
CA LEU A 543 -37.47 -11.05 -3.03
C LEU A 543 -36.82 -9.84 -2.35
N THR A 544 -36.88 -8.68 -3.00
CA THR A 544 -36.32 -7.41 -2.47
C THR A 544 -37.12 -6.20 -2.94
N ILE A 545 -37.24 -5.19 -2.08
CA ILE A 545 -37.88 -3.89 -2.34
C ILE A 545 -37.02 -2.71 -1.87
N GLU A 546 -35.71 -2.91 -1.88
CA GLU A 546 -34.78 -1.89 -1.45
C GLU A 546 -34.86 -0.66 -2.38
N PRO A 547 -35.10 0.56 -1.85
CA PRO A 547 -35.10 1.77 -2.66
C PRO A 547 -33.71 2.07 -3.22
N LEU A 548 -33.68 2.40 -4.52
CA LEU A 548 -32.50 2.86 -5.23
C LEU A 548 -32.32 4.36 -4.98
N VAL A 549 -31.34 4.71 -4.16
CA VAL A 549 -30.97 6.09 -3.80
C VAL A 549 -29.47 6.29 -3.94
N SER A 550 -29.09 7.50 -4.37
CA SER A 550 -27.69 7.85 -4.59
C SER A 550 -26.98 8.22 -3.29
N ASP A 551 -27.68 8.85 -2.35
CA ASP A 551 -27.15 9.26 -1.06
C ASP A 551 -27.89 8.51 0.06
N PRO A 552 -27.17 7.74 0.91
CA PRO A 552 -27.79 7.04 2.04
C PRO A 552 -28.58 7.97 2.98
N SER A 553 -28.22 9.26 3.06
CA SER A 553 -28.92 10.24 3.88
C SER A 553 -30.35 10.52 3.41
N GLU A 554 -30.66 10.29 2.12
CA GLU A 554 -32.02 10.41 1.59
C GLU A 554 -32.98 9.38 2.22
N LEU A 555 -32.48 8.23 2.66
CA LEU A 555 -33.29 7.21 3.35
C LEU A 555 -33.70 7.67 4.76
N GLU A 556 -32.96 8.60 5.36
CA GLU A 556 -33.22 9.17 6.68
C GLU A 556 -33.86 10.57 6.64
N GLY A 557 -34.20 11.06 5.44
CA GLY A 557 -34.90 12.33 5.24
C GLY A 557 -36.34 12.33 5.79
N PRO A 558 -36.96 13.52 5.91
CA PRO A 558 -38.33 13.67 6.40
C PRO A 558 -39.39 13.10 5.45
N ASP A 559 -39.08 12.99 4.16
CA ASP A 559 -39.93 12.36 3.15
C ASP A 559 -39.54 10.88 2.98
N PHE A 560 -40.48 9.96 3.22
CA PHE A 560 -40.22 8.53 3.10
C PHE A 560 -40.01 8.13 1.63
N VAL A 561 -38.81 7.65 1.29
CA VAL A 561 -38.51 7.16 -0.06
C VAL A 561 -39.20 5.82 -0.29
N THR A 562 -40.08 5.77 -1.31
CA THR A 562 -40.77 4.56 -1.73
C THR A 562 -40.05 3.90 -2.91
N ALA A 563 -39.94 2.57 -2.92
CA ALA A 563 -39.44 1.84 -4.07
C ALA A 563 -40.47 1.84 -5.21
N SER A 564 -39.99 2.08 -6.43
CA SER A 564 -40.79 2.06 -7.67
C SER A 564 -40.81 0.69 -8.35
N ILE A 565 -39.87 -0.19 -7.99
CA ILE A 565 -39.70 -1.52 -8.55
C ILE A 565 -39.38 -2.52 -7.43
N CYS A 566 -39.64 -3.79 -7.68
CA CYS A 566 -39.19 -4.90 -6.85
C CYS A 566 -38.57 -5.99 -7.71
N ALA A 567 -37.68 -6.79 -7.12
CA ALA A 567 -37.08 -7.93 -7.81
C ALA A 567 -37.42 -9.24 -7.08
N VAL A 568 -37.70 -10.28 -7.85
CA VAL A 568 -38.08 -11.62 -7.34
C VAL A 568 -37.29 -12.71 -8.06
N GLY A 569 -36.86 -13.72 -7.30
CA GLY A 569 -36.27 -14.95 -7.81
C GLY A 569 -37.26 -16.10 -7.70
N LEU A 570 -37.42 -16.90 -8.76
CA LEU A 570 -38.40 -18.00 -8.81
C LEU A 570 -37.76 -19.39 -8.78
N TRP A 571 -38.49 -20.36 -8.23
CA TRP A 571 -38.18 -21.78 -8.29
C TRP A 571 -38.45 -22.36 -9.69
N ASN A 572 -37.83 -23.51 -10.00
CA ASN A 572 -37.99 -24.31 -11.23
C ASN A 572 -37.53 -23.66 -12.54
N ASP A 573 -37.92 -22.41 -12.80
CA ASP A 573 -37.48 -21.68 -14.00
C ASP A 573 -36.14 -20.94 -13.79
N ASN A 574 -35.69 -20.85 -12.53
CA ASN A 574 -34.44 -20.22 -12.10
C ASN A 574 -34.26 -18.83 -12.72
N THR A 575 -35.33 -18.03 -12.71
CA THR A 575 -35.33 -16.67 -13.25
C THR A 575 -35.30 -15.61 -12.17
N ALA A 576 -34.60 -14.51 -12.47
CA ALA A 576 -34.74 -13.24 -11.77
C ALA A 576 -35.68 -12.34 -12.59
N ARG A 577 -36.70 -11.78 -11.94
CA ARG A 577 -37.70 -10.91 -12.56
C ARG A 577 -37.76 -9.57 -11.85
N VAL A 578 -37.91 -8.50 -12.62
CA VAL A 578 -38.13 -7.15 -12.10
C VAL A 578 -39.58 -6.77 -12.38
N LEU A 579 -40.30 -6.40 -11.33
CA LEU A 579 -41.70 -6.02 -11.38
C LEU A 579 -41.86 -4.56 -10.97
N LYS A 580 -42.88 -3.89 -11.51
CA LYS A 580 -43.21 -2.50 -11.19
C LYS A 580 -44.10 -2.41 -9.97
N LEU A 581 -43.82 -1.49 -9.05
CA LEU A 581 -44.71 -1.16 -7.93
C LEU A 581 -45.59 0.07 -8.27
N PRO A 582 -46.85 0.12 -7.83
CA PRO A 582 -47.58 -0.86 -7.03
C PRO A 582 -48.28 -1.97 -7.84
N THR A 583 -48.22 -1.95 -9.18
CA THR A 583 -49.05 -2.82 -10.04
C THR A 583 -48.63 -4.28 -10.09
N LEU A 584 -47.40 -4.60 -9.68
CA LEU A 584 -46.74 -5.91 -9.80
C LEU A 584 -46.68 -6.44 -11.25
N GLU A 585 -46.66 -5.53 -12.22
CA GLU A 585 -46.50 -5.89 -13.64
C GLU A 585 -45.03 -6.25 -13.93
N GLU A 586 -44.81 -7.37 -14.64
CA GLU A 586 -43.48 -7.82 -15.02
C GLU A 586 -42.86 -6.91 -16.09
N MET A 587 -41.72 -6.30 -15.75
CA MET A 587 -40.97 -5.43 -16.66
C MET A 587 -39.90 -6.20 -17.43
N HIS A 588 -39.20 -7.11 -16.75
CA HIS A 588 -38.11 -7.87 -17.34
C HIS A 588 -37.92 -9.23 -16.66
N GLN A 589 -37.50 -10.22 -17.44
CA GLN A 589 -37.19 -11.57 -16.98
C GLN A 589 -35.82 -12.00 -17.51
N GLN A 590 -34.96 -12.46 -16.61
CA GLN A 590 -33.63 -12.97 -16.94
C GLN A 590 -33.44 -14.39 -16.40
N LYS A 591 -33.08 -15.34 -17.26
CA LYS A 591 -32.72 -16.70 -16.84
C LYS A 591 -31.31 -16.71 -16.24
N LEU A 592 -31.15 -17.33 -15.06
CA LEU A 592 -29.89 -17.39 -14.32
C LEU A 592 -29.11 -18.68 -14.62
N ALA A 593 -29.63 -19.84 -14.20
CA ALA A 593 -28.99 -21.14 -14.31
C ALA A 593 -30.01 -22.23 -14.65
N ASP A 594 -29.55 -23.43 -15.05
CA ASP A 594 -30.46 -24.50 -15.46
C ASP A 594 -30.99 -25.34 -14.28
N GLU A 595 -30.20 -25.57 -13.22
CA GLU A 595 -30.59 -26.49 -12.13
C GLU A 595 -30.59 -25.88 -10.72
N ILE A 596 -29.86 -24.77 -10.48
CA ILE A 596 -29.66 -24.21 -9.14
C ILE A 596 -30.58 -23.00 -8.92
N ILE A 597 -31.32 -23.02 -7.80
CA ILE A 597 -32.27 -21.97 -7.43
C ILE A 597 -31.58 -20.71 -6.90
N PRO A 598 -32.18 -19.51 -7.11
CA PRO A 598 -31.75 -18.29 -6.46
C PRO A 598 -32.08 -18.32 -4.95
N ARG A 599 -31.20 -17.78 -4.12
CA ARG A 599 -31.32 -17.77 -2.65
C ARG A 599 -31.40 -16.38 -2.04
N SER A 600 -30.69 -15.41 -2.59
CA SER A 600 -30.80 -14.01 -2.21
C SER A 600 -30.85 -13.12 -3.45
N ILE A 601 -31.57 -12.01 -3.36
CA ILE A 601 -31.68 -11.01 -4.42
C ILE A 601 -31.67 -9.63 -3.77
N LEU A 602 -30.94 -8.69 -4.35
CA LEU A 602 -30.77 -7.35 -3.78
C LEU A 602 -30.66 -6.28 -4.88
N LEU A 603 -31.40 -5.19 -4.68
CA LEU A 603 -31.30 -3.96 -5.47
C LEU A 603 -30.38 -2.97 -4.72
N VAL A 604 -29.38 -2.42 -5.40
CA VAL A 604 -28.43 -1.49 -4.78
C VAL A 604 -27.88 -0.50 -5.81
N GLN A 605 -27.54 0.71 -5.38
CA GLN A 605 -26.84 1.70 -6.19
C GLN A 605 -25.42 1.90 -5.65
N PHE A 606 -24.44 1.89 -6.54
CA PHE A 606 -23.04 2.20 -6.24
C PHE A 606 -22.51 3.26 -7.20
N ASP A 607 -21.88 4.32 -6.70
CA ASP A 607 -21.29 5.42 -7.50
C ASP A 607 -22.24 5.97 -8.59
N GLY A 608 -23.55 6.05 -8.29
CA GLY A 608 -24.58 6.51 -9.22
C GLY A 608 -25.08 5.46 -10.22
N ILE A 609 -24.52 4.24 -10.24
CA ILE A 609 -24.94 3.13 -11.11
C ILE A 609 -25.81 2.14 -10.32
N ASN A 610 -26.97 1.79 -10.86
CA ASN A 610 -27.90 0.84 -10.23
C ASN A 610 -27.56 -0.60 -10.64
N TYR A 611 -27.60 -1.50 -9.67
CA TYR A 611 -27.28 -2.91 -9.84
C TYR A 611 -28.38 -3.82 -9.28
N LEU A 612 -28.54 -4.98 -9.92
CA LEU A 612 -29.24 -6.13 -9.37
C LEU A 612 -28.24 -7.23 -9.05
N LEU A 613 -28.21 -7.66 -7.80
CA LEU A 613 -27.37 -8.75 -7.30
C LEU A 613 -28.25 -9.98 -7.03
N VAL A 614 -27.84 -11.16 -7.51
CA VAL A 614 -28.58 -12.42 -7.32
C VAL A 614 -27.61 -13.54 -6.96
N THR A 615 -27.77 -14.13 -5.78
CA THR A 615 -26.99 -15.30 -5.35
C THR A 615 -27.76 -16.59 -5.58
N LEU A 616 -27.04 -17.63 -5.96
CA LEU A 616 -27.55 -18.99 -6.13
C LEU A 616 -27.21 -19.86 -4.92
N GLY A 617 -27.82 -21.04 -4.85
CA GLY A 617 -27.59 -22.02 -3.77
C GLY A 617 -26.20 -22.63 -3.72
N ASP A 618 -25.39 -22.48 -4.76
CA ASP A 618 -24.02 -22.99 -4.86
C ASP A 618 -22.95 -21.94 -4.50
N GLY A 619 -23.36 -20.77 -3.99
CA GLY A 619 -22.45 -19.66 -3.68
C GLY A 619 -22.04 -18.82 -4.90
N THR A 620 -22.63 -19.05 -6.07
CA THR A 620 -22.46 -18.17 -7.24
C THR A 620 -23.27 -16.88 -7.07
N LEU A 621 -22.63 -15.72 -7.26
CA LEU A 621 -23.26 -14.42 -7.43
C LEU A 621 -23.33 -14.05 -8.93
N PHE A 622 -24.52 -13.66 -9.38
CA PHE A 622 -24.72 -12.90 -10.61
C PHE A 622 -24.98 -11.44 -10.27
N TYR A 623 -24.40 -10.54 -11.06
CA TYR A 623 -24.74 -9.13 -10.99
C TYR A 623 -24.96 -8.54 -12.36
N PHE A 624 -25.77 -7.48 -12.38
CA PHE A 624 -26.23 -6.84 -13.60
C PHE A 624 -26.40 -5.34 -13.39
N THR A 625 -26.23 -4.55 -14.44
CA THR A 625 -26.61 -3.14 -14.46
C THR A 625 -28.12 -3.04 -14.67
N LEU A 626 -28.80 -2.21 -13.87
CA LEU A 626 -30.24 -2.06 -13.90
C LEU A 626 -30.64 -0.64 -14.35
N ASN A 627 -31.56 -0.54 -15.29
CA ASN A 627 -32.25 0.73 -15.57
C ASN A 627 -33.59 0.76 -14.81
N PRO A 628 -33.76 1.64 -13.80
CA PRO A 628 -34.96 1.64 -12.95
C PRO A 628 -36.24 2.08 -13.67
N GLU A 629 -36.14 2.89 -14.74
CA GLU A 629 -37.31 3.37 -15.48
C GLU A 629 -37.91 2.28 -16.38
N THR A 630 -37.05 1.48 -16.99
CA THR A 630 -37.44 0.43 -17.95
C THR A 630 -37.45 -0.96 -17.33
N GLY A 631 -36.84 -1.16 -16.16
CA GLY A 631 -36.64 -2.46 -15.53
C GLY A 631 -35.65 -3.36 -16.28
N TYR A 632 -35.01 -2.85 -17.34
CA TYR A 632 -34.10 -3.64 -18.18
C TYR A 632 -32.78 -3.92 -17.45
N ILE A 633 -32.33 -5.16 -17.55
CA ILE A 633 -31.13 -5.67 -16.91
C ILE A 633 -30.06 -5.93 -17.99
N SER A 634 -28.87 -5.33 -17.88
CA SER A 634 -27.75 -5.48 -18.82
C SER A 634 -26.47 -5.96 -18.14
N ASP A 635 -25.44 -6.26 -18.95
CA ASP A 635 -24.07 -6.54 -18.48
C ASP A 635 -23.96 -7.67 -17.45
N ARG A 636 -24.61 -8.80 -17.76
CA ARG A 636 -24.54 -10.02 -16.95
C ARG A 636 -23.09 -10.42 -16.66
N LYS A 637 -22.74 -10.49 -15.37
CA LYS A 637 -21.46 -11.01 -14.89
C LYS A 637 -21.68 -12.05 -13.80
N LYS A 638 -20.73 -12.99 -13.68
CA LYS A 638 -20.78 -14.15 -12.77
C LYS A 638 -19.52 -14.18 -11.90
N VAL A 639 -19.68 -14.31 -10.60
CA VAL A 639 -18.58 -14.41 -9.63
C VAL A 639 -18.90 -15.51 -8.61
N PRO A 640 -18.03 -16.52 -8.41
CA PRO A 640 -18.17 -17.47 -7.31
C PRO A 640 -17.67 -16.82 -6.01
N LEU A 641 -18.52 -16.77 -4.98
CA LEU A 641 -18.13 -16.24 -3.66
C LEU A 641 -17.77 -17.36 -2.69
N GLY A 642 -18.55 -18.45 -2.67
CA GLY A 642 -18.35 -19.59 -1.79
C GLY A 642 -18.96 -20.87 -2.37
N THR A 643 -19.16 -21.87 -1.52
CA THR A 643 -19.84 -23.13 -1.89
C THR A 643 -21.22 -23.26 -1.22
N GLN A 644 -21.47 -22.45 -0.19
CA GLN A 644 -22.73 -22.40 0.55
C GLN A 644 -23.68 -21.32 0.01
N PRO A 645 -25.00 -21.44 0.26
CA PRO A 645 -25.96 -20.42 -0.17
C PRO A 645 -25.69 -19.08 0.53
N THR A 646 -25.41 -18.06 -0.28
CA THR A 646 -25.01 -16.74 0.21
C THR A 646 -26.20 -15.81 0.48
N SER A 647 -26.27 -15.19 1.67
CA SER A 647 -27.22 -14.12 1.98
C SER A 647 -26.58 -12.74 1.76
N LEU A 648 -27.37 -11.74 1.35
CA LEU A 648 -26.87 -10.39 1.03
C LEU A 648 -27.49 -9.39 1.98
N SER A 649 -26.65 -8.62 2.67
CA SER A 649 -27.06 -7.55 3.59
C SER A 649 -26.42 -6.22 3.18
N VAL A 650 -27.19 -5.14 3.18
CA VAL A 650 -26.68 -3.79 2.91
C VAL A 650 -26.22 -3.15 4.21
N PHE A 651 -25.09 -2.46 4.18
CA PHE A 651 -24.63 -1.59 5.26
C PHE A 651 -23.97 -0.33 4.70
N THR A 652 -23.64 0.61 5.57
CA THR A 652 -22.93 1.85 5.19
C THR A 652 -21.59 1.85 5.91
N SER A 653 -20.52 2.19 5.19
CA SER A 653 -19.16 2.28 5.72
C SER A 653 -18.47 3.49 5.11
N GLY A 654 -17.92 4.39 5.94
CA GLY A 654 -17.24 5.61 5.46
C GLY A 654 -18.13 6.50 4.57
N GLY A 655 -19.43 6.56 4.85
CA GLY A 655 -20.42 7.32 4.05
C GLY A 655 -20.81 6.67 2.71
N SER A 656 -20.23 5.53 2.36
CA SER A 656 -20.55 4.81 1.13
C SER A 656 -21.39 3.57 1.41
N ARG A 657 -22.33 3.27 0.50
CA ARG A 657 -23.20 2.09 0.59
C ARG A 657 -22.45 0.84 0.14
N THR A 658 -22.47 -0.21 0.94
CA THR A 658 -21.72 -1.46 0.73
C THR A 658 -22.62 -2.67 0.96
N VAL A 659 -22.25 -3.81 0.38
CA VAL A 659 -23.00 -5.06 0.50
C VAL A 659 -22.13 -6.13 1.12
N PHE A 660 -22.63 -6.77 2.18
CA PHE A 660 -22.00 -7.91 2.82
C PHE A 660 -22.66 -9.20 2.30
N ALA A 661 -21.84 -10.10 1.77
CA ALA A 661 -22.23 -11.42 1.31
C ALA A 661 -21.86 -12.45 2.38
N CYS A 662 -22.86 -12.93 3.12
CA CYS A 662 -22.67 -13.93 4.18
C CYS A 662 -22.60 -15.32 3.55
N SER A 663 -21.48 -16.02 3.72
CA SER A 663 -21.22 -17.36 3.20
C SER A 663 -20.15 -18.05 4.05
N ASP A 664 -19.79 -19.28 3.66
CA ASP A 664 -18.56 -19.99 4.02
C ASP A 664 -17.26 -19.26 3.59
N ARG A 665 -17.40 -18.26 2.72
CA ARG A 665 -16.36 -17.28 2.38
C ARG A 665 -17.01 -15.90 2.40
N PRO A 666 -17.05 -15.23 3.57
CA PRO A 666 -17.71 -13.94 3.68
C PRO A 666 -16.99 -12.92 2.79
N THR A 667 -17.76 -12.13 2.03
CA THR A 667 -17.21 -11.17 1.07
C THR A 667 -17.94 -9.83 1.17
N VAL A 668 -17.19 -8.74 1.14
CA VAL A 668 -17.74 -7.39 0.98
C VAL A 668 -17.68 -6.98 -0.48
N VAL A 669 -18.81 -6.50 -0.99
CA VAL A 669 -18.99 -5.98 -2.34
C VAL A 669 -19.18 -4.48 -2.26
N TYR A 670 -18.32 -3.75 -2.95
CA TYR A 670 -18.31 -2.30 -3.00
C TYR A 670 -17.89 -1.81 -4.39
N SER A 671 -18.07 -0.52 -4.67
CA SER A 671 -17.57 0.08 -5.91
C SER A 671 -16.30 0.88 -5.65
N SER A 672 -15.31 0.68 -6.50
CA SER A 672 -14.11 1.51 -6.56
C SER A 672 -13.87 1.90 -8.02
N ASN A 673 -13.70 3.20 -8.29
CA ASN A 673 -13.55 3.72 -9.64
C ASN A 673 -14.68 3.28 -10.61
N LYS A 674 -15.94 3.25 -10.15
CA LYS A 674 -17.12 2.78 -10.91
C LYS A 674 -17.08 1.29 -11.33
N LYS A 675 -16.27 0.47 -10.67
CA LYS A 675 -16.17 -0.99 -10.88
C LYS A 675 -16.44 -1.71 -9.56
N LEU A 676 -17.23 -2.78 -9.62
CA LEU A 676 -17.49 -3.62 -8.44
C LEU A 676 -16.23 -4.40 -8.07
N VAL A 677 -15.87 -4.33 -6.79
CA VAL A 677 -14.75 -5.02 -6.16
C VAL A 677 -15.31 -5.98 -5.11
N PHE A 678 -14.69 -7.16 -5.02
CA PHE A 678 -15.06 -8.24 -4.11
C PHE A 678 -13.87 -8.51 -3.20
N SER A 679 -14.02 -8.22 -1.91
CA SER A 679 -12.96 -8.43 -0.92
C SER A 679 -13.43 -9.40 0.14
N ASN A 680 -12.67 -10.47 0.34
CA ASN A 680 -12.99 -11.46 1.38
C ASN A 680 -12.84 -10.83 2.76
N VAL A 681 -13.65 -11.26 3.72
CA VAL A 681 -13.53 -10.88 5.12
C VAL A 681 -12.77 -11.99 5.84
N ASN A 682 -11.89 -11.62 6.77
CA ASN A 682 -11.02 -12.53 7.51
C ASN A 682 -11.78 -13.28 8.63
N LEU A 683 -12.93 -13.85 8.29
CA LEU A 683 -13.76 -14.70 9.13
C LEU A 683 -14.02 -16.02 8.41
N LYS A 684 -14.07 -17.12 9.16
CA LYS A 684 -14.25 -18.46 8.58
C LYS A 684 -15.60 -18.63 7.88
N GLU A 685 -16.65 -18.15 8.53
CA GLU A 685 -18.02 -18.26 8.05
C GLU A 685 -18.87 -17.19 8.71
N VAL A 686 -19.78 -16.60 7.95
CA VAL A 686 -20.83 -15.72 8.46
C VAL A 686 -22.14 -16.21 7.88
N SER A 687 -23.09 -16.54 8.76
CA SER A 687 -24.43 -17.00 8.35
C SER A 687 -25.35 -15.81 8.06
N HIS A 688 -25.37 -14.84 8.98
CA HIS A 688 -26.20 -13.65 8.94
C HIS A 688 -25.43 -12.45 9.48
N MET A 689 -25.76 -11.28 8.95
CA MET A 689 -25.13 -10.01 9.28
C MET A 689 -26.17 -8.91 9.28
N CYS A 690 -26.10 -8.00 10.25
CA CYS A 690 -26.80 -6.73 10.22
C CYS A 690 -25.92 -5.57 10.71
N PRO A 691 -26.13 -4.34 10.19
CA PRO A 691 -25.50 -3.15 10.74
C PRO A 691 -26.00 -2.90 12.17
N LEU A 692 -25.14 -2.41 13.06
CA LEU A 692 -25.45 -2.08 14.44
C LEU A 692 -24.73 -0.80 14.86
N ASP A 693 -25.46 0.30 14.91
CA ASP A 693 -24.98 1.60 15.42
C ASP A 693 -25.67 1.91 16.75
N SER A 694 -25.04 1.53 17.86
CA SER A 694 -25.54 1.68 19.23
C SER A 694 -24.62 2.57 20.06
N ASP A 695 -25.08 3.08 21.21
CA ASP A 695 -24.26 3.96 22.05
C ASP A 695 -22.98 3.27 22.57
N GLY A 696 -23.02 1.97 22.85
CA GLY A 696 -21.84 1.18 23.25
C GLY A 696 -21.03 0.60 22.09
N TYR A 697 -21.67 0.43 20.93
CA TYR A 697 -21.04 -0.09 19.71
C TYR A 697 -21.38 0.84 18.53
N PRO A 698 -20.72 2.00 18.42
CA PRO A 698 -20.94 2.93 17.32
C PRO A 698 -20.39 2.35 16.00
N ASP A 699 -21.05 2.64 14.88
CA ASP A 699 -20.64 2.25 13.52
C ASP A 699 -20.23 0.75 13.38
N SER A 700 -20.86 -0.13 14.16
CA SER A 700 -20.49 -1.54 14.28
C SER A 700 -21.38 -2.46 13.42
N LEU A 701 -21.00 -3.73 13.36
CA LEU A 701 -21.74 -4.81 12.68
C LEU A 701 -21.98 -5.93 13.68
N ALA A 702 -23.18 -6.53 13.63
CA ALA A 702 -23.47 -7.78 14.33
C ALA A 702 -23.43 -8.94 13.33
N LEU A 703 -22.60 -9.94 13.62
CA LEU A 703 -22.26 -11.07 12.76
C LEU A 703 -22.55 -12.36 13.51
N ALA A 704 -23.37 -13.24 12.95
CA ALA A 704 -23.61 -14.57 13.53
C ALA A 704 -22.85 -15.65 12.75
N ASN A 705 -22.08 -16.45 13.47
CA ASN A 705 -21.50 -17.70 12.95
C ASN A 705 -22.19 -18.92 13.61
N ASP A 706 -21.71 -20.12 13.30
CA ASP A 706 -22.27 -21.37 13.82
C ASP A 706 -22.29 -21.49 15.36
N ASN A 707 -21.41 -20.76 16.06
CA ASN A 707 -21.16 -20.93 17.50
C ASN A 707 -21.36 -19.65 18.32
N THR A 708 -21.13 -18.47 17.75
CA THR A 708 -21.06 -17.19 18.48
C THR A 708 -21.72 -16.05 17.70
N LEU A 709 -22.21 -15.06 18.45
CA LEU A 709 -22.62 -13.75 17.95
C LEU A 709 -21.46 -12.78 18.20
N LEU A 710 -20.91 -12.24 17.13
CA LEU A 710 -19.82 -11.28 17.15
C LEU A 710 -20.36 -9.86 16.91
N ILE A 711 -19.90 -8.89 17.69
CA ILE A 711 -20.13 -7.46 17.45
C ILE A 711 -18.78 -6.81 17.26
N GLY A 712 -18.61 -6.08 16.16
CA GLY A 712 -17.33 -5.44 15.85
C GLY A 712 -17.42 -4.43 14.72
N THR A 713 -16.44 -3.54 14.64
CA THR A 713 -16.30 -2.62 13.50
C THR A 713 -15.59 -3.31 12.35
N ILE A 714 -15.89 -2.86 11.13
CA ILE A 714 -15.19 -3.32 9.93
C ILE A 714 -14.01 -2.41 9.64
N ASP A 715 -12.86 -2.99 9.32
CA ASP A 715 -11.71 -2.22 8.87
C ASP A 715 -12.00 -1.52 7.54
N GLU A 716 -11.10 -0.59 7.16
CA GLU A 716 -11.19 0.06 5.85
C GLU A 716 -11.23 -0.99 4.72
N ILE A 717 -12.20 -0.82 3.82
CA ILE A 717 -12.53 -1.80 2.79
C ILE A 717 -11.45 -1.79 1.70
N GLN A 718 -10.42 -2.60 1.89
CA GLN A 718 -9.26 -2.75 1.01
C GLN A 718 -9.04 -4.23 0.62
N LYS A 719 -8.26 -4.48 -0.44
CA LYS A 719 -7.90 -5.87 -0.86
C LYS A 719 -6.95 -6.52 0.14
N LEU A 720 -6.01 -5.75 0.68
CA LEU A 720 -5.04 -6.19 1.69
C LEU A 720 -5.25 -5.36 2.96
N HIS A 721 -5.46 -6.02 4.09
CA HIS A 721 -5.47 -5.39 5.40
C HIS A 721 -4.04 -5.28 5.94
N ILE A 722 -3.66 -4.08 6.41
CA ILE A 722 -2.33 -3.78 6.92
C ILE A 722 -2.46 -3.33 8.38
N ARG A 723 -2.00 -4.18 9.31
CA ARG A 723 -1.86 -3.80 10.72
C ARG A 723 -0.46 -3.25 10.97
N THR A 724 -0.38 -2.14 11.68
CA THR A 724 0.88 -1.46 12.02
C THR A 724 1.21 -1.63 13.49
N VAL A 725 2.46 -1.99 13.79
CA VAL A 725 3.02 -2.03 15.15
C VAL A 725 4.22 -1.08 15.20
N PRO A 726 4.09 0.11 15.82
CA PRO A 726 5.18 1.07 15.89
C PRO A 726 6.28 0.59 16.85
N LEU A 727 7.54 0.76 16.45
CA LEU A 727 8.72 0.42 17.27
C LEU A 727 9.47 1.66 17.76
N TYR A 728 9.36 2.78 17.03
CA TYR A 728 10.09 4.03 17.28
C TYR A 728 11.64 3.89 17.23
N GLU A 729 12.12 2.81 16.62
CA GLU A 729 13.53 2.52 16.33
C GLU A 729 13.62 1.66 15.05
N SER A 730 14.78 1.62 14.40
CA SER A 730 14.92 1.00 13.07
C SER A 730 14.92 -0.53 13.15
N PRO A 731 13.93 -1.26 12.57
CA PRO A 731 14.01 -2.70 12.44
C PRO A 731 14.96 -3.10 11.29
N ARG A 732 15.75 -4.17 11.49
CA ARG A 732 16.74 -4.64 10.50
C ARG A 732 16.43 -6.02 9.93
N ARG A 733 16.18 -7.02 10.78
CA ARG A 733 15.90 -8.41 10.36
C ARG A 733 14.92 -9.09 11.29
N ILE A 734 14.10 -9.98 10.74
CA ILE A 734 13.06 -10.71 11.47
C ILE A 734 13.15 -12.21 11.24
N ALA A 735 12.94 -12.99 12.31
CA ALA A 735 12.79 -14.44 12.25
C ALA A 735 11.59 -14.87 13.08
N TYR A 736 10.78 -15.79 12.55
CA TYR A 736 9.68 -16.39 13.29
C TYR A 736 10.12 -17.71 13.93
N GLN A 737 9.71 -17.96 15.17
CA GLN A 737 9.93 -19.22 15.87
C GLN A 737 8.59 -19.85 16.24
N GLU A 738 8.22 -20.90 15.51
CA GLU A 738 6.93 -21.55 15.70
C GLU A 738 6.83 -22.22 17.07
N GLU A 739 7.90 -22.86 17.58
CA GLU A 739 7.79 -23.57 18.86
C GLU A 739 7.47 -22.66 20.06
N SER A 740 7.95 -21.41 20.00
CA SER A 740 7.75 -20.41 21.04
C SER A 740 6.67 -19.38 20.69
N GLN A 741 6.03 -19.51 19.52
CA GLN A 741 4.94 -18.65 19.05
C GLN A 741 5.31 -17.15 19.13
N CYS A 742 6.56 -16.82 18.75
CA CYS A 742 7.10 -15.46 18.86
C CYS A 742 8.00 -15.10 17.68
N PHE A 743 8.23 -13.80 17.52
CA PHE A 743 9.17 -13.24 16.56
C PHE A 743 10.45 -12.78 17.26
N GLY A 744 11.59 -13.13 16.69
CA GLY A 744 12.87 -12.51 16.98
C GLY A 744 13.11 -11.36 16.00
N LEU A 745 13.32 -10.16 16.51
CA LEU A 745 13.54 -8.95 15.73
C LEU A 745 14.84 -8.28 16.17
N VAL A 746 15.74 -7.96 15.25
CA VAL A 746 16.91 -7.13 15.57
C VAL A 746 16.70 -5.69 15.14
N THR A 747 17.03 -4.75 16.03
CA THR A 747 16.75 -3.32 15.89
C THR A 747 17.98 -2.47 16.17
N LEU A 748 17.94 -1.21 15.70
CA LEU A 748 18.94 -0.18 15.93
C LEU A 748 18.27 1.11 16.37
N ARG A 749 18.64 1.62 17.55
CA ARG A 749 18.22 2.96 18.03
C ARG A 749 19.40 3.92 18.09
N THR A 750 19.13 5.21 17.95
CA THR A 750 20.16 6.26 18.01
C THR A 750 19.99 7.09 19.29
N ASP A 751 20.98 7.02 20.17
CA ASP A 751 21.01 7.75 21.45
C ASP A 751 22.01 8.92 21.38
N SER A 752 21.71 10.00 22.10
CA SER A 752 22.60 11.16 22.21
C SER A 752 23.73 10.90 23.21
N VAL A 753 24.93 11.40 22.90
CA VAL A 753 26.11 11.28 23.77
C VAL A 753 26.36 12.63 24.45
N ASP A 754 26.46 12.63 25.79
CA ASP A 754 26.80 13.84 26.55
C ASP A 754 28.19 14.37 26.16
N ALA A 755 28.43 15.68 26.32
CA ALA A 755 29.69 16.34 25.97
C ALA A 755 30.95 15.78 26.66
N THR A 756 30.78 14.97 27.72
CA THR A 756 31.86 14.26 28.42
C THR A 756 32.15 12.86 27.85
N GLY A 757 31.38 12.37 26.88
CA GLY A 757 31.52 11.04 26.26
C GLY A 757 31.06 9.86 27.13
N ASP A 758 30.98 10.03 28.44
CA ASP A 758 30.75 8.94 29.41
C ASP A 758 29.28 8.53 29.63
N LYS A 759 28.30 9.33 29.21
CA LYS A 759 26.87 9.06 29.45
C LYS A 759 26.06 9.17 28.16
N MET A 760 25.39 8.07 27.82
CA MET A 760 24.39 8.02 26.77
C MET A 760 23.03 8.43 27.33
N LYS A 761 22.36 9.35 26.66
CA LYS A 761 21.00 9.78 26.97
C LYS A 761 20.06 9.29 25.88
N ILE A 762 19.08 8.50 26.30
CA ILE A 762 18.00 8.00 25.46
C ILE A 762 17.25 9.19 24.87
N THR A 763 17.19 9.26 23.53
CA THR A 763 16.58 10.37 22.80
C THR A 763 15.06 10.33 22.90
N ARG A 764 14.47 9.12 22.77
CA ARG A 764 13.03 8.86 22.85
C ARG A 764 12.75 7.45 23.36
N PRO A 765 11.60 7.20 24.01
CA PRO A 765 11.16 5.83 24.28
C PRO A 765 10.94 5.06 22.97
N SER A 766 11.44 3.84 22.94
CA SER A 766 11.32 2.89 21.82
C SER A 766 11.10 1.47 22.30
N ALA A 767 10.78 0.55 21.38
CA ALA A 767 10.50 -0.85 21.64
C ALA A 767 11.55 -1.53 22.53
N SER A 768 12.85 -1.31 22.26
CA SER A 768 13.94 -1.87 23.10
C SER A 768 13.97 -1.33 24.52
N THR A 769 13.52 -0.09 24.75
CA THR A 769 13.53 0.56 26.07
C THR A 769 12.25 0.31 26.88
N GLN A 770 11.16 -0.07 26.22
CA GLN A 770 9.84 -0.31 26.82
C GLN A 770 9.53 -1.80 27.02
N ALA A 771 10.45 -2.70 26.66
CA ALA A 771 10.28 -4.14 26.82
C ALA A 771 10.05 -4.54 28.28
N SER A 772 9.27 -5.61 28.48
CA SER A 772 8.93 -6.10 29.83
C SER A 772 10.18 -6.54 30.63
N VAL A 773 11.14 -7.15 29.94
CA VAL A 773 12.44 -7.53 30.49
C VAL A 773 13.55 -6.97 29.63
N CYS A 774 14.52 -6.27 30.23
CA CYS A 774 15.71 -5.80 29.53
C CYS A 774 16.98 -6.41 30.14
N THR A 775 17.82 -6.98 29.29
CA THR A 775 19.15 -7.51 29.65
C THR A 775 20.20 -6.90 28.73
N LYS A 776 21.45 -6.81 29.19
CA LYS A 776 22.55 -6.23 28.40
C LYS A 776 23.69 -7.22 28.28
N SER A 777 24.40 -7.21 27.15
CA SER A 777 25.65 -7.93 27.03
C SER A 777 26.71 -7.40 28.00
N PRO A 778 27.59 -8.27 28.51
CA PRO A 778 28.79 -7.80 29.19
C PRO A 778 29.69 -7.04 28.20
N PRO A 779 30.43 -6.01 28.64
CA PRO A 779 31.36 -5.29 27.80
C PRO A 779 32.49 -6.22 27.35
N VAL A 780 32.66 -6.35 26.03
CA VAL A 780 33.62 -7.25 25.39
C VAL A 780 34.95 -6.55 25.15
N ASP A 781 34.91 -5.27 24.81
CA ASP A 781 36.09 -4.48 24.45
C ASP A 781 36.25 -3.26 25.38
N GLY A 782 37.43 -3.13 26.00
CA GLY A 782 37.76 -2.01 26.90
C GLY A 782 38.17 -0.72 26.18
N ARG A 783 37.90 -0.62 24.86
CA ARG A 783 38.20 0.57 24.06
C ARG A 783 37.15 1.63 24.34
N SER A 784 37.56 2.69 25.04
CA SER A 784 36.75 3.90 25.20
C SER A 784 36.47 4.53 23.84
N VAL A 785 35.32 5.19 23.72
CA VAL A 785 34.90 6.00 22.57
C VAL A 785 35.94 7.10 22.32
N GLU A 786 36.99 6.83 21.54
CA GLU A 786 37.88 7.87 21.03
C GLU A 786 37.26 8.43 19.75
N GLY A 787 36.50 9.51 19.90
CA GLY A 787 35.84 10.21 18.79
C GLY A 787 34.60 10.96 19.26
N PHE A 788 34.58 12.29 19.10
CA PHE A 788 33.40 13.11 19.39
C PHE A 788 32.33 12.89 18.31
N SER A 789 31.49 11.86 18.45
CA SER A 789 30.18 11.83 17.81
C SER A 789 29.12 12.29 18.81
N ALA A 790 28.23 13.18 18.38
CA ALA A 790 27.10 13.63 19.20
C ALA A 790 26.05 12.53 19.41
N THR A 791 26.09 11.45 18.61
CA THR A 791 25.14 10.33 18.63
C THR A 791 25.84 8.99 18.55
N ALA A 792 25.24 7.97 19.15
CA ALA A 792 25.70 6.58 19.10
C ALA A 792 24.53 5.64 18.80
N ASP A 793 24.78 4.66 17.93
CA ASP A 793 23.80 3.65 17.59
C ASP A 793 23.90 2.45 18.55
N ILE A 794 22.74 1.96 19.00
CA ILE A 794 22.63 0.86 19.97
C ILE A 794 21.80 -0.27 19.35
N GLY A 795 22.44 -1.42 19.16
CA GLY A 795 21.83 -2.65 18.69
C GLY A 795 21.04 -3.38 19.77
N SER A 796 19.91 -3.99 19.40
CA SER A 796 19.12 -4.84 20.31
C SER A 796 18.48 -6.04 19.59
N LEU A 797 18.29 -7.13 20.32
CA LEU A 797 17.44 -8.27 19.94
C LEU A 797 16.16 -8.21 20.77
N LEU A 798 15.01 -8.14 20.10
CA LEU A 798 13.68 -8.09 20.68
C LEU A 798 12.97 -9.43 20.45
N ILE A 799 12.26 -9.90 21.48
CA ILE A 799 11.32 -11.01 21.39
C ILE A 799 9.90 -10.45 21.48
N ILE A 800 9.12 -10.67 20.43
CA ILE A 800 7.79 -10.09 20.24
C ILE A 800 6.76 -11.22 20.17
N ASP A 801 5.67 -11.08 20.92
CA ASP A 801 4.55 -12.03 20.87
C ASP A 801 3.90 -12.05 19.48
N GLN A 802 3.46 -13.22 19.01
CA GLN A 802 2.83 -13.29 17.69
C GLN A 802 1.39 -12.76 17.62
N HIS A 803 0.67 -12.70 18.75
CA HIS A 803 -0.74 -12.32 18.80
C HIS A 803 -0.89 -10.85 19.20
N THR A 804 -0.29 -10.47 20.32
CA THR A 804 -0.37 -9.11 20.87
C THR A 804 0.61 -8.17 20.20
N PHE A 805 1.74 -8.69 19.69
CA PHE A 805 2.90 -7.92 19.22
C PHE A 805 3.56 -7.07 20.31
N GLU A 806 3.34 -7.41 21.57
CA GLU A 806 4.06 -6.79 22.69
C GLU A 806 5.50 -7.29 22.77
N VAL A 807 6.40 -6.42 23.23
CA VAL A 807 7.82 -6.73 23.40
C VAL A 807 8.05 -7.38 24.76
N HIS A 808 8.24 -8.69 24.78
CA HIS A 808 8.47 -9.45 26.00
C HIS A 808 9.89 -9.25 26.56
N HIS A 809 10.90 -9.34 25.69
CA HIS A 809 12.30 -9.28 26.12
C HIS A 809 13.13 -8.47 25.13
N ALA A 810 13.92 -7.51 25.63
CA ALA A 810 14.96 -6.81 24.87
C ALA A 810 16.36 -7.16 25.40
N TYR A 811 17.21 -7.72 24.55
CA TYR A 811 18.62 -7.95 24.82
C TYR A 811 19.45 -6.88 24.10
N GLN A 812 20.02 -5.95 24.86
CA GLN A 812 20.87 -4.88 24.34
C GLN A 812 22.28 -5.43 24.08
N LEU A 813 22.81 -5.16 22.87
CA LEU A 813 24.17 -5.49 22.47
C LEU A 813 25.20 -4.51 23.06
N ASP A 814 26.47 -4.78 22.83
CA ASP A 814 27.56 -3.96 23.35
C ASP A 814 27.65 -2.62 22.60
N THR A 815 28.45 -1.69 23.14
CA THR A 815 28.69 -0.40 22.50
C THR A 815 29.36 -0.59 21.15
N ASN A 816 28.87 0.11 20.11
CA ASN A 816 29.33 -0.02 18.73
C ASN A 816 29.10 -1.41 18.09
N GLU A 817 28.31 -2.29 18.72
CA GLU A 817 27.95 -3.59 18.17
C GLU A 817 26.58 -3.52 17.47
N GLU A 818 26.59 -3.76 16.15
CA GLU A 818 25.39 -3.74 15.33
C GLU A 818 24.93 -5.16 14.96
N PRO A 819 23.62 -5.47 15.08
CA PRO A 819 23.07 -6.72 14.60
C PRO A 819 22.77 -6.65 13.10
N LEU A 820 23.28 -7.60 12.34
CA LEU A 820 23.17 -7.61 10.87
C LEU A 820 22.28 -8.75 10.35
N SER A 821 22.24 -9.89 11.06
CA SER A 821 21.52 -11.09 10.64
C SER A 821 20.89 -11.82 11.82
N ILE A 822 19.76 -12.47 11.57
CA ILE A 822 19.07 -13.34 12.54
C ILE A 822 18.47 -14.55 11.81
N MET A 823 18.44 -15.69 12.47
CA MET A 823 17.64 -16.85 12.07
C MET A 823 17.09 -17.58 13.29
N SER A 824 15.96 -18.28 13.12
CA SER A 824 15.43 -19.25 14.07
C SER A 824 15.67 -20.65 13.52
N CYS A 825 16.31 -21.53 14.29
CA CYS A 825 16.63 -22.88 13.81
C CYS A 825 16.87 -23.88 14.93
N LYS A 826 16.86 -25.17 14.56
CA LYS A 826 17.35 -26.29 15.38
C LYS A 826 18.74 -26.69 14.90
N LEU A 827 19.64 -26.98 15.85
CA LEU A 827 21.06 -27.20 15.58
C LEU A 827 21.50 -28.62 15.97
N GLY A 828 22.18 -29.30 15.05
CA GLY A 828 22.66 -30.66 15.21
C GLY A 828 21.55 -31.64 15.60
N SER A 829 21.78 -32.40 16.66
CA SER A 829 20.79 -33.31 17.27
C SER A 829 20.07 -32.71 18.48
N ASP A 830 20.28 -31.42 18.77
CA ASP A 830 19.63 -30.74 19.89
C ASP A 830 18.15 -30.47 19.55
N PRO A 831 17.18 -30.93 20.36
CA PRO A 831 15.75 -30.70 20.10
C PRO A 831 15.32 -29.25 20.31
N ASN A 832 16.13 -28.43 20.99
CA ASN A 832 15.79 -27.05 21.30
C ASN A 832 15.86 -26.15 20.05
N SER A 833 14.94 -25.19 19.96
CA SER A 833 14.98 -24.14 18.95
C SER A 833 15.75 -22.94 19.50
N TYR A 834 16.63 -22.38 18.67
CA TYR A 834 17.49 -21.26 19.03
C TYR A 834 17.30 -20.07 18.09
N PHE A 835 17.42 -18.86 18.63
CA PHE A 835 17.66 -17.66 17.84
C PHE A 835 19.17 -17.46 17.70
N VAL A 836 19.65 -17.38 16.46
CA VAL A 836 21.07 -17.14 16.17
C VAL A 836 21.20 -15.76 15.54
N VAL A 837 22.02 -14.89 16.14
CA VAL A 837 22.25 -13.51 15.71
C VAL A 837 23.70 -13.31 15.29
N GLY A 838 23.91 -12.71 14.12
CA GLY A 838 25.21 -12.28 13.64
C GLY A 838 25.40 -10.78 13.82
N THR A 839 26.53 -10.39 14.42
CA THR A 839 26.85 -8.99 14.74
C THR A 839 28.16 -8.53 14.10
N ALA A 840 28.38 -7.21 14.10
CA ALA A 840 29.64 -6.57 13.73
C ALA A 840 29.96 -5.41 14.69
N PHE A 841 31.23 -5.22 15.02
CA PHE A 841 31.70 -4.02 15.72
C PHE A 841 32.07 -2.95 14.70
N VAL A 842 31.36 -1.82 14.73
CA VAL A 842 31.48 -0.74 13.75
C VAL A 842 32.18 0.46 14.39
N TYR A 843 33.39 0.76 13.93
CA TYR A 843 34.17 1.90 14.40
C TYR A 843 34.38 2.90 13.26
N MET A 844 34.20 4.20 13.52
CA MET A 844 34.33 5.25 12.50
C MET A 844 35.73 5.32 11.85
N GLU A 845 36.76 4.83 12.53
CA GLU A 845 38.14 4.78 12.01
C GLU A 845 38.36 3.65 10.99
N GLU A 846 37.47 2.66 10.96
CA GLU A 846 37.59 1.47 10.10
C GLU A 846 36.73 1.60 8.85
N THR A 847 37.31 1.32 7.69
CA THR A 847 36.56 1.26 6.41
C THR A 847 35.68 0.02 6.29
N GLU A 848 36.04 -1.05 7.01
CA GLU A 848 35.31 -2.31 7.08
C GLU A 848 35.40 -2.89 8.49
N PRO A 849 34.32 -3.49 9.03
CA PRO A 849 34.37 -4.14 10.33
C PRO A 849 35.34 -5.33 10.33
N LYS A 850 36.30 -5.32 11.26
CA LYS A 850 37.28 -6.42 11.42
C LYS A 850 36.87 -7.44 12.48
N HIS A 851 35.91 -7.12 13.32
CA HIS A 851 35.45 -7.92 14.45
C HIS A 851 33.92 -8.05 14.46
N GLY A 852 33.43 -9.21 14.87
CA GLY A 852 32.00 -9.51 15.01
C GLY A 852 31.78 -10.79 15.80
N ARG A 853 30.52 -11.14 16.08
CA ARG A 853 30.17 -12.35 16.83
C ARG A 853 28.97 -13.07 16.23
N ILE A 854 28.89 -14.37 16.51
CA ILE A 854 27.68 -15.19 16.33
C ILE A 854 27.18 -15.54 17.73
N LEU A 855 25.97 -15.08 18.07
CA LEU A 855 25.33 -15.25 19.37
C LEU A 855 24.18 -16.23 19.24
N VAL A 856 24.12 -17.25 20.10
CA VAL A 856 23.05 -18.26 20.12
C VAL A 856 22.21 -18.08 21.39
N PHE A 857 20.94 -17.76 21.21
CA PHE A 857 19.99 -17.51 22.28
C PHE A 857 18.92 -18.60 22.35
N HIS A 858 18.49 -18.89 23.58
CA HIS A 858 17.36 -19.76 23.86
C HIS A 858 16.31 -18.98 24.65
N TYR A 859 15.07 -19.00 24.15
CA TYR A 859 13.93 -18.34 24.77
C TYR A 859 13.04 -19.39 25.45
N ILE A 860 13.06 -19.40 26.79
CA ILE A 860 12.23 -20.28 27.62
C ILE A 860 11.61 -19.44 28.75
N ASP A 861 10.37 -19.74 29.14
CA ASP A 861 9.68 -19.11 30.27
C ASP A 861 9.73 -17.57 30.23
N ASN A 862 9.51 -16.99 29.04
CA ASN A 862 9.58 -15.55 28.78
C ASN A 862 10.92 -14.88 29.10
N LYS A 863 12.01 -15.67 29.11
CA LYS A 863 13.36 -15.17 29.34
C LYS A 863 14.30 -15.62 28.23
N LEU A 864 14.95 -14.65 27.62
CA LEU A 864 16.03 -14.88 26.67
C LEU A 864 17.34 -15.14 27.40
N THR A 865 18.00 -16.25 27.07
CA THR A 865 19.28 -16.67 27.65
C THR A 865 20.32 -16.86 26.55
N LEU A 866 21.50 -16.26 26.72
CA LEU A 866 22.65 -16.49 25.83
C LEU A 866 23.25 -17.86 26.16
N VAL A 867 23.24 -18.77 25.19
CA VAL A 867 23.72 -20.16 25.33
C VAL A 867 25.15 -20.29 24.85
N ALA A 868 25.47 -19.69 23.70
CA ALA A 868 26.81 -19.74 23.12
C ALA A 868 27.15 -18.42 22.43
N GLU A 869 28.44 -18.09 22.44
CA GLU A 869 28.99 -16.99 21.65
C GLU A 869 30.22 -17.47 20.87
N LYS A 870 30.37 -16.97 19.64
CA LYS A 870 31.52 -17.27 18.80
C LYS A 870 32.05 -16.00 18.16
N GLU A 871 33.27 -15.61 18.53
CA GLU A 871 33.97 -14.50 17.89
C GLU A 871 34.39 -14.84 16.46
N VAL A 872 34.25 -13.86 15.57
CA VAL A 872 34.62 -13.95 14.16
C VAL A 872 35.38 -12.70 13.71
N LYS A 873 36.16 -12.85 12.63
CA LYS A 873 37.00 -11.79 12.06
C LYS A 873 36.29 -11.10 10.90
N GLY A 874 35.26 -10.33 11.21
CA GLY A 874 34.50 -9.55 10.24
C GLY A 874 33.03 -9.41 10.62
N ALA A 875 32.28 -8.75 9.75
CA ALA A 875 30.83 -8.59 9.89
C ALA A 875 30.08 -9.85 9.42
N VAL A 876 29.13 -10.32 10.24
CA VAL A 876 28.26 -11.46 9.88
C VAL A 876 27.03 -10.98 9.11
N PHE A 877 27.17 -10.77 7.81
CA PHE A 877 26.13 -10.17 6.96
C PHE A 877 24.87 -11.04 6.81
N CYS A 878 25.03 -12.35 6.75
CA CYS A 878 23.91 -13.28 6.54
C CYS A 878 24.14 -14.61 7.25
N LEU A 879 23.06 -15.18 7.78
CA LEU A 879 23.01 -16.50 8.42
C LEU A 879 21.96 -17.36 7.72
N CYS A 880 22.26 -18.65 7.56
CA CYS A 880 21.31 -19.62 7.03
C CYS A 880 21.44 -20.96 7.77
N GLN A 881 20.31 -21.63 8.00
CA GLN A 881 20.32 -22.98 8.51
C GLN A 881 20.72 -23.94 7.38
N PHE A 882 21.76 -24.76 7.62
CA PHE A 882 22.28 -25.68 6.61
C PHE A 882 22.45 -27.07 7.20
N ASN A 883 21.51 -27.99 6.94
CA ASN A 883 21.58 -29.39 7.38
C ASN A 883 21.92 -29.55 8.89
N GLY A 884 21.30 -28.74 9.76
CA GLY A 884 21.58 -28.72 11.21
C GLY A 884 22.84 -27.96 11.63
N HIS A 885 23.58 -27.37 10.69
CA HIS A 885 24.72 -26.49 10.91
C HIS A 885 24.33 -25.03 10.72
N VAL A 886 25.19 -24.13 11.20
CA VAL A 886 25.07 -22.68 10.95
C VAL A 886 25.97 -22.32 9.78
N LEU A 887 25.39 -21.88 8.67
CA LEU A 887 26.13 -21.27 7.57
C LEU A 887 26.16 -19.75 7.77
N ALA A 888 27.35 -19.15 7.74
CA ALA A 888 27.54 -17.72 7.95
C ALA A 888 28.37 -17.09 6.83
N ALA A 889 27.91 -15.94 6.32
CA ALA A 889 28.69 -15.06 5.47
C ALA A 889 29.39 -14.00 6.32
N ILE A 890 30.72 -14.02 6.30
CA ILE A 890 31.59 -13.18 7.12
C ILE A 890 32.58 -12.46 6.20
N ASN A 891 32.35 -11.18 5.92
CA ASN A 891 33.07 -10.40 4.90
C ASN A 891 33.26 -11.17 3.59
N THR A 892 34.49 -11.55 3.26
CA THR A 892 34.88 -12.28 2.04
C THR A 892 34.58 -13.78 2.10
N SER A 893 34.29 -14.32 3.30
CA SER A 893 34.25 -15.75 3.56
C SER A 893 32.84 -16.29 3.81
N VAL A 894 32.57 -17.50 3.33
CA VAL A 894 31.37 -18.28 3.64
C VAL A 894 31.78 -19.49 4.44
N SER A 895 31.36 -19.58 5.70
CA SER A 895 31.84 -20.58 6.66
C SER A 895 30.71 -21.40 7.27
N ILE A 896 30.93 -22.71 7.42
CA ILE A 896 30.02 -23.64 8.10
C ILE A 896 30.49 -23.85 9.54
N TYR A 897 29.56 -23.77 10.48
CA TYR A 897 29.79 -24.02 11.90
C TYR A 897 28.92 -25.19 12.37
N GLN A 898 29.57 -26.19 12.95
CA GLN A 898 28.95 -27.33 13.59
C GLN A 898 28.59 -27.01 15.03
N TRP A 899 27.39 -27.44 15.43
CA TRP A 899 26.92 -27.41 16.82
C TRP A 899 27.41 -28.65 17.57
N THR A 900 28.19 -28.44 18.63
CA THR A 900 28.76 -29.51 19.44
C THR A 900 27.81 -29.96 20.56
N THR A 901 28.05 -31.15 21.13
CA THR A 901 27.31 -31.62 22.31
C THR A 901 27.55 -30.75 23.56
N GLU A 902 28.63 -29.98 23.57
CA GLU A 902 28.97 -29.01 24.62
C GLU A 902 28.25 -27.67 24.43
N LYS A 903 27.38 -27.56 23.41
CA LYS A 903 26.66 -26.34 23.03
C LYS A 903 27.58 -25.20 22.60
N GLU A 904 28.57 -25.51 21.78
CA GLU A 904 29.47 -24.53 21.18
C GLU A 904 29.45 -24.59 19.65
N LEU A 905 29.82 -23.48 19.00
CA LEU A 905 29.99 -23.40 17.55
C LEU A 905 31.45 -23.65 17.14
N ARG A 906 31.67 -24.76 16.43
CA ARG A 906 32.97 -25.14 15.88
C ARG A 906 33.00 -24.90 14.36
N ALA A 907 33.96 -24.12 13.88
CA ALA A 907 34.17 -23.93 12.45
C ALA A 907 34.59 -25.26 11.79
N GLU A 908 33.90 -25.64 10.73
CA GLU A 908 34.13 -26.87 9.98
C GLU A 908 34.92 -26.58 8.70
N CYS A 909 34.36 -25.76 7.80
CA CYS A 909 35.00 -25.35 6.56
C CYS A 909 34.66 -23.91 6.19
N SER A 910 35.45 -23.33 5.28
CA SER A 910 35.29 -21.95 4.82
C SER A 910 35.72 -21.81 3.37
N ASN A 911 34.97 -21.02 2.60
CA ASN A 911 35.29 -20.64 1.22
C ASN A 911 35.51 -19.12 1.13
N GLN A 912 36.57 -18.68 0.45
CA GLN A 912 37.01 -17.27 0.38
C GLN A 912 37.04 -16.72 -1.06
N SER A 913 36.13 -17.17 -1.92
CA SER A 913 36.07 -16.79 -3.34
C SER A 913 35.41 -15.42 -3.62
N ASN A 914 34.82 -14.80 -2.60
CA ASN A 914 33.96 -13.62 -2.70
C ASN A 914 34.73 -12.34 -2.34
N ILE A 915 34.28 -11.20 -2.88
CA ILE A 915 34.74 -9.87 -2.43
C ILE A 915 34.03 -9.55 -1.12
N LEU A 916 32.70 -9.58 -1.12
CA LEU A 916 31.88 -9.45 0.08
C LEU A 916 30.62 -10.29 -0.10
N ALA A 917 30.51 -11.38 0.64
CA ALA A 917 29.34 -12.24 0.65
C ALA A 917 28.24 -11.58 1.52
N LEU A 918 27.23 -11.01 0.88
CA LEU A 918 26.16 -10.28 1.57
C LEU A 918 24.90 -11.12 1.76
N TYR A 919 24.63 -12.06 0.84
CA TYR A 919 23.39 -12.83 0.84
C TYR A 919 23.68 -14.33 0.70
N LEU A 920 22.95 -15.14 1.47
CA LEU A 920 23.02 -16.60 1.43
C LEU A 920 21.64 -17.22 1.31
N LYS A 921 21.52 -18.24 0.46
CA LYS A 921 20.36 -19.13 0.39
C LYS A 921 20.82 -20.57 0.24
N CYS A 922 20.09 -21.50 0.85
CA CYS A 922 20.45 -22.91 0.84
C CYS A 922 19.29 -23.77 0.34
N LYS A 923 19.62 -24.80 -0.45
CA LYS A 923 18.67 -25.83 -0.86
C LYS A 923 19.38 -27.18 -0.96
N GLY A 924 19.06 -28.10 -0.05
CA GLY A 924 19.80 -29.35 0.08
C GLY A 924 21.27 -29.07 0.37
N ASP A 925 22.17 -29.53 -0.50
CA ASP A 925 23.62 -29.34 -0.39
C ASP A 925 24.16 -28.12 -1.15
N PHE A 926 23.29 -27.42 -1.89
CA PHE A 926 23.65 -26.21 -2.63
C PHE A 926 23.53 -24.96 -1.76
N VAL A 927 24.52 -24.10 -1.89
CA VAL A 927 24.57 -22.77 -1.27
C VAL A 927 24.70 -21.73 -2.38
N LEU A 928 23.69 -20.88 -2.52
CA LEU A 928 23.73 -19.70 -3.38
C LEU A 928 24.29 -18.52 -2.59
N VAL A 929 25.32 -17.87 -3.14
CA VAL A 929 25.97 -16.70 -2.56
C VAL A 929 25.75 -15.49 -3.47
N GLY A 930 25.22 -14.41 -2.91
CA GLY A 930 25.16 -13.10 -3.56
C GLY A 930 26.29 -12.21 -3.07
N ASP A 931 27.16 -11.79 -3.99
CA ASP A 931 28.31 -10.91 -3.72
C ASP A 931 27.94 -9.42 -3.93
N LEU A 932 28.64 -8.51 -3.26
CA LEU A 932 28.46 -7.06 -3.43
C LEU A 932 28.58 -6.59 -4.89
N MET A 933 29.51 -7.14 -5.68
CA MET A 933 29.76 -6.69 -7.06
C MET A 933 30.04 -7.82 -8.07
N ARG A 934 30.19 -9.07 -7.62
CA ARG A 934 30.47 -10.25 -8.47
C ARG A 934 29.24 -11.14 -8.71
N SER A 935 28.05 -10.56 -8.75
CA SER A 935 26.80 -11.30 -9.00
C SER A 935 26.62 -12.51 -8.07
N MET A 936 26.21 -13.66 -8.62
CA MET A 936 25.92 -14.88 -7.88
C MET A 936 26.96 -15.99 -8.13
N SER A 937 27.27 -16.75 -7.08
CA SER A 937 28.02 -18.00 -7.16
C SER A 937 27.29 -19.13 -6.43
N ILE A 938 27.50 -20.36 -6.89
CA ILE A 938 26.91 -21.57 -6.30
C ILE A 938 28.03 -22.41 -5.73
N LEU A 939 27.94 -22.69 -4.43
CA LEU A 939 28.81 -23.62 -3.74
C LEU A 939 28.07 -24.94 -3.50
N ASN A 940 28.80 -26.05 -3.53
CA ASN A 940 28.34 -27.36 -3.10
C ASN A 940 29.07 -27.76 -1.83
N TYR A 941 28.34 -28.24 -0.84
CA TYR A 941 28.96 -28.92 0.28
C TYR A 941 29.14 -30.41 -0.03
N LYS A 942 30.38 -30.89 0.00
CA LYS A 942 30.68 -32.31 -0.17
C LYS A 942 30.88 -32.99 1.18
N HIS A 943 29.88 -33.72 1.63
CA HIS A 943 29.88 -34.45 2.92
C HIS A 943 31.11 -35.34 3.16
N VAL A 944 31.68 -35.94 2.11
CA VAL A 944 32.84 -36.86 2.24
C VAL A 944 34.14 -36.11 2.47
N GLU A 945 34.30 -34.96 1.79
CA GLU A 945 35.52 -34.15 1.84
C GLU A 945 35.46 -33.10 2.97
N GLY A 946 34.26 -32.76 3.45
CA GLY A 946 34.04 -31.73 4.46
C GLY A 946 34.39 -30.32 3.96
N ASN A 947 34.28 -30.07 2.66
CA ASN A 947 34.61 -28.79 2.01
C ASN A 947 33.42 -28.18 1.27
N LEU A 948 33.52 -26.87 1.04
CA LEU A 948 32.62 -26.07 0.20
C LEU A 948 33.33 -25.71 -1.11
N ASP A 949 32.93 -26.36 -2.19
CA ASP A 949 33.50 -26.15 -3.52
C ASP A 949 32.59 -25.28 -4.39
N GLU A 950 33.16 -24.33 -5.14
CA GLU A 950 32.42 -23.54 -6.13
C GLU A 950 32.11 -24.40 -7.36
N ILE A 951 30.82 -24.51 -7.71
CA ILE A 951 30.35 -25.27 -8.88
C ILE A 951 30.30 -24.37 -10.10
N ALA A 952 29.61 -23.23 -9.96
CA ALA A 952 29.32 -22.33 -11.06
C ALA A 952 29.18 -20.89 -10.55
N LYS A 953 29.47 -19.95 -11.44
CA LYS A 953 29.46 -18.52 -11.15
C LYS A 953 28.97 -17.71 -12.34
N ASP A 954 28.26 -16.62 -12.06
CA ASP A 954 28.01 -15.55 -13.02
C ASP A 954 29.18 -14.56 -13.03
N TYR A 955 29.71 -14.29 -14.21
CA TYR A 955 30.86 -13.39 -14.39
C TYR A 955 30.46 -11.95 -14.65
N SER A 956 29.16 -11.67 -14.77
CA SER A 956 28.64 -10.31 -14.93
C SER A 956 28.84 -9.50 -13.64
N PRO A 957 29.25 -8.22 -13.72
CA PRO A 957 29.47 -7.38 -12.54
C PRO A 957 28.14 -6.79 -12.01
N ASN A 958 27.25 -7.65 -11.55
CA ASN A 958 25.98 -7.24 -10.95
C ASN A 958 26.17 -6.95 -9.45
N TRP A 959 25.63 -5.81 -9.00
CA TRP A 959 25.71 -5.38 -7.61
C TRP A 959 24.46 -5.85 -6.85
N MET A 960 24.60 -6.96 -6.13
CA MET A 960 23.43 -7.68 -5.62
C MET A 960 22.73 -6.95 -4.48
N THR A 961 21.40 -6.98 -4.52
CA THR A 961 20.52 -6.44 -3.47
C THR A 961 19.69 -7.54 -2.79
N ALA A 962 19.37 -8.61 -3.52
CA ALA A 962 18.76 -9.82 -2.98
C ALA A 962 19.00 -11.03 -3.91
N VAL A 963 18.98 -12.24 -3.35
CA VAL A 963 19.06 -13.51 -4.10
C VAL A 963 18.07 -14.54 -3.58
N GLU A 964 17.60 -15.44 -4.45
CA GLU A 964 16.73 -16.56 -4.08
C GLU A 964 16.92 -17.77 -4.99
N ILE A 965 16.68 -18.97 -4.45
CA ILE A 965 16.71 -20.22 -5.23
C ILE A 965 15.28 -20.53 -5.69
N LEU A 966 15.06 -20.60 -7.00
CA LEU A 966 13.75 -20.98 -7.58
C LEU A 966 13.59 -22.50 -7.58
N ASP A 967 14.58 -23.18 -8.16
CA ASP A 967 14.67 -24.63 -8.24
C ASP A 967 16.15 -25.07 -8.23
N ASP A 968 16.45 -26.32 -8.58
CA ASP A 968 17.82 -26.85 -8.50
C ASP A 968 18.77 -26.28 -9.58
N ASP A 969 18.21 -25.65 -10.61
CA ASP A 969 18.93 -25.17 -11.79
C ASP A 969 18.75 -23.68 -12.06
N ASN A 970 17.72 -23.03 -11.50
CA ASN A 970 17.39 -21.62 -11.71
C ASN A 970 17.53 -20.81 -10.41
N PHE A 971 18.26 -19.70 -10.51
CA PHE A 971 18.64 -18.82 -9.40
C PHE A 971 18.23 -17.39 -9.71
N LEU A 972 17.46 -16.78 -8.82
CA LEU A 972 16.93 -15.43 -8.96
C LEU A 972 17.86 -14.42 -8.29
N GLY A 973 18.16 -13.33 -8.98
CA GLY A 973 18.95 -12.21 -8.47
C GLY A 973 18.26 -10.87 -8.71
N ALA A 974 18.38 -9.96 -7.74
CA ALA A 974 18.06 -8.54 -7.89
C ALA A 974 19.34 -7.71 -7.70
N GLU A 975 19.41 -6.58 -8.39
CA GLU A 975 20.60 -5.72 -8.38
C GLU A 975 20.27 -4.22 -8.18
N ASN A 976 21.29 -3.37 -8.08
CA ASN A 976 21.17 -1.97 -7.65
C ASN A 976 20.61 -0.99 -8.71
N PHE A 977 20.64 -1.35 -10.00
CA PHE A 977 19.97 -0.65 -11.10
C PHE A 977 18.50 -1.05 -11.28
N TYR A 978 17.88 -1.63 -10.24
CA TYR A 978 16.45 -1.94 -10.17
C TYR A 978 15.99 -3.03 -11.15
N ASN A 979 16.91 -3.89 -11.57
CA ASN A 979 16.64 -5.05 -12.40
C ASN A 979 16.56 -6.34 -11.58
N VAL A 980 15.89 -7.32 -12.18
CA VAL A 980 15.82 -8.71 -11.76
C VAL A 980 16.25 -9.60 -12.92
N PHE A 981 16.96 -10.67 -12.59
CA PHE A 981 17.44 -11.63 -13.57
C PHE A 981 17.44 -13.05 -12.99
N ILE A 982 17.40 -14.05 -13.88
CA ILE A 982 17.51 -15.46 -13.51
C ILE A 982 18.71 -16.06 -14.19
N CYS A 983 19.59 -16.65 -13.40
CA CYS A 983 20.72 -17.45 -13.86
C CYS A 983 20.34 -18.93 -13.89
N GLN A 984 20.66 -19.61 -14.98
CA GLN A 984 20.45 -21.04 -15.15
C GLN A 984 21.80 -21.78 -15.19
N LYS A 985 21.90 -22.86 -14.42
CA LYS A 985 23.03 -23.79 -14.42
C LYS A 985 22.89 -24.78 -15.59
N ASP A 986 23.92 -24.89 -16.43
CA ASP A 986 23.93 -25.81 -17.57
C ASP A 986 24.63 -27.14 -17.19
N SER A 987 23.92 -28.01 -16.47
CA SER A 987 24.45 -29.34 -16.11
C SER A 987 24.62 -30.28 -17.31
N GLY A 988 23.98 -29.98 -18.44
CA GLY A 988 24.09 -30.76 -19.68
C GLY A 988 25.30 -30.39 -20.54
N ALA A 989 26.05 -29.35 -20.18
CA ALA A 989 27.17 -28.88 -20.98
C ALA A 989 28.28 -29.93 -21.13
N THR A 990 28.94 -29.93 -22.28
CA THR A 990 29.94 -30.95 -22.65
C THR A 990 31.32 -30.67 -22.05
N THR A 991 31.61 -29.41 -21.73
CA THR A 991 32.89 -28.97 -21.16
C THR A 991 32.71 -28.50 -19.72
N ASP A 992 33.72 -28.73 -18.88
CA ASP A 992 33.67 -28.29 -17.48
C ASP A 992 33.68 -26.76 -17.35
N GLU A 993 34.28 -26.04 -18.30
CA GLU A 993 34.26 -24.58 -18.35
C GLU A 993 32.86 -24.01 -18.62
N GLU A 994 32.06 -24.69 -19.44
CA GLU A 994 30.67 -24.28 -19.67
C GLU A 994 29.78 -24.62 -18.46
N ARG A 995 30.05 -25.72 -17.76
CA ARG A 995 29.33 -26.09 -16.53
C ARG A 995 29.62 -25.11 -15.39
N SER A 996 30.81 -24.53 -15.34
CA SER A 996 31.19 -23.55 -14.32
C SER A 996 30.64 -22.14 -14.56
N LYS A 997 29.97 -21.90 -15.69
CA LYS A 997 29.37 -20.61 -16.03
C LYS A 997 27.86 -20.65 -15.84
N LEU A 998 27.33 -19.70 -15.07
CA LEU A 998 25.90 -19.43 -15.03
C LEU A 998 25.48 -18.59 -16.23
N ARG A 999 24.37 -18.97 -16.87
CA ARG A 999 23.82 -18.24 -18.03
C ARG A 999 22.58 -17.45 -17.60
N GLU A 1000 22.55 -16.16 -17.93
CA GLU A 1000 21.37 -15.31 -17.72
C GLU A 1000 20.21 -15.75 -18.64
N ALA A 1001 19.26 -16.51 -18.09
CA ALA A 1001 18.12 -17.07 -18.79
C ALA A 1001 16.95 -16.08 -18.91
N ALA A 1002 16.78 -15.17 -17.94
CA ALA A 1002 15.71 -14.17 -17.92
C ALA A 1002 16.23 -12.82 -17.39
N LEU A 1003 15.71 -11.72 -17.94
CA LEU A 1003 16.12 -10.34 -17.65
C LEU A 1003 14.89 -9.44 -17.61
N PHE A 1004 14.75 -8.58 -16.60
CA PHE A 1004 13.61 -7.67 -16.45
C PHE A 1004 13.94 -6.44 -15.58
N HIS A 1005 13.48 -5.26 -15.98
CA HIS A 1005 13.57 -4.05 -15.15
C HIS A 1005 12.30 -3.84 -14.33
N VAL A 1006 12.43 -3.96 -13.00
CA VAL A 1006 11.31 -3.80 -12.06
C VAL A 1006 10.99 -2.32 -11.86
N GLY A 1007 12.03 -1.47 -11.79
CA GLY A 1007 11.89 -0.03 -11.52
C GLY A 1007 11.81 0.32 -10.03
N ASP A 1008 12.14 -0.63 -9.15
CA ASP A 1008 12.28 -0.43 -7.71
C ASP A 1008 13.41 -1.32 -7.16
N SER A 1009 13.97 -0.97 -6.00
CA SER A 1009 15.06 -1.71 -5.37
C SER A 1009 14.48 -2.78 -4.43
N ILE A 1010 14.77 -4.04 -4.72
CA ILE A 1010 14.31 -5.19 -3.94
C ILE A 1010 15.33 -5.48 -2.82
N ASN A 1011 14.86 -5.50 -1.58
CA ASN A 1011 15.70 -5.80 -0.41
C ASN A 1011 15.61 -7.26 0.03
N THR A 1012 14.50 -7.95 -0.23
CA THR A 1012 14.27 -9.29 0.30
C THR A 1012 13.36 -10.12 -0.62
N PHE A 1013 13.70 -11.40 -0.76
CA PHE A 1013 12.89 -12.44 -1.39
C PHE A 1013 12.47 -13.47 -0.34
N ARG A 1014 11.22 -13.93 -0.38
CA ARG A 1014 10.70 -15.02 0.45
C ARG A 1014 9.78 -15.92 -0.33
N HIS A 1015 9.95 -17.23 -0.18
CA HIS A 1015 8.97 -18.21 -0.64
C HIS A 1015 7.67 -18.07 0.16
N GLY A 1016 6.54 -18.10 -0.53
CA GLY A 1016 5.22 -18.00 0.09
C GLY A 1016 4.16 -17.36 -0.83
N SER A 1017 2.92 -17.35 -0.38
CA SER A 1017 1.81 -16.67 -1.05
C SER A 1017 0.90 -16.00 -0.02
N LEU A 1018 0.33 -14.85 -0.39
CA LEU A 1018 -0.72 -14.14 0.37
C LEU A 1018 -2.11 -14.74 0.16
N VAL A 1019 -2.25 -15.60 -0.85
CA VAL A 1019 -3.52 -16.23 -1.22
C VAL A 1019 -3.61 -17.63 -0.62
N MET A 1020 -4.80 -18.00 -0.18
CA MET A 1020 -5.09 -19.33 0.35
C MET A 1020 -4.80 -20.41 -0.70
N GLN A 1021 -3.88 -21.32 -0.41
CA GLN A 1021 -3.47 -22.39 -1.33
C GLN A 1021 -4.41 -23.59 -1.19
N ASN A 1022 -5.54 -23.59 -1.89
CA ASN A 1022 -6.35 -24.81 -2.03
C ASN A 1022 -5.67 -25.75 -3.03
N VAL A 1023 -4.92 -26.72 -2.51
CA VAL A 1023 -4.29 -27.77 -3.31
C VAL A 1023 -5.38 -28.63 -3.95
N GLY A 1024 -5.81 -28.28 -5.16
CA GLY A 1024 -6.79 -29.05 -5.95
C GLY A 1024 -7.77 -28.23 -6.80
N GLU A 1025 -7.94 -26.92 -6.57
CA GLU A 1025 -8.98 -26.10 -7.24
C GLU A 1025 -8.47 -25.12 -8.31
N THR A 1026 -7.16 -24.88 -8.43
CA THR A 1026 -6.60 -23.94 -9.41
C THR A 1026 -6.33 -24.61 -10.76
N ALA A 1027 -6.96 -24.09 -11.83
CA ALA A 1027 -6.74 -24.54 -13.20
C ALA A 1027 -5.38 -24.12 -13.78
N VAL A 1028 -4.69 -23.14 -13.15
CA VAL A 1028 -3.41 -22.59 -13.62
C VAL A 1028 -2.24 -23.35 -12.98
N SER A 1029 -1.41 -23.93 -13.83
CA SER A 1029 -0.13 -24.56 -13.47
C SER A 1029 0.94 -23.47 -13.27
N SER A 1030 0.87 -22.76 -12.15
CA SER A 1030 1.94 -21.86 -11.66
C SER A 1030 2.67 -22.53 -10.49
N LYS A 1031 4.00 -22.48 -10.48
CA LYS A 1031 4.84 -23.08 -9.43
C LYS A 1031 5.78 -22.04 -8.83
N GLY A 1032 6.19 -22.27 -7.59
CA GLY A 1032 7.23 -21.48 -6.92
C GLY A 1032 6.86 -20.01 -6.76
N HIS A 1033 5.91 -19.71 -5.85
CA HIS A 1033 5.55 -18.33 -5.52
C HIS A 1033 6.63 -17.70 -4.64
N ILE A 1034 7.26 -16.65 -5.15
CA ILE A 1034 8.23 -15.83 -4.43
C ILE A 1034 7.65 -14.43 -4.25
N LEU A 1035 7.54 -14.00 -3.01
CA LEU A 1035 7.25 -12.63 -2.63
C LEU A 1035 8.55 -11.83 -2.57
N PHE A 1036 8.48 -10.57 -2.98
CA PHE A 1036 9.57 -9.61 -2.81
C PHE A 1036 9.09 -8.30 -2.22
N GLY A 1037 9.92 -7.70 -1.36
CA GLY A 1037 9.66 -6.39 -0.73
C GLY A 1037 10.67 -5.34 -1.21
N THR A 1038 10.20 -4.12 -1.45
CA THR A 1038 11.03 -3.05 -2.01
C THR A 1038 11.25 -1.85 -1.07
N VAL A 1039 12.23 -1.01 -1.44
CA VAL A 1039 12.56 0.25 -0.74
C VAL A 1039 11.39 1.25 -0.74
N HIS A 1040 10.52 1.26 -1.75
CA HIS A 1040 9.36 2.18 -1.78
C HIS A 1040 8.09 1.56 -1.18
N GLY A 1041 8.20 0.39 -0.53
CA GLY A 1041 7.07 -0.26 0.13
C GLY A 1041 6.19 -1.11 -0.79
N SER A 1042 6.66 -1.40 -2.00
CA SER A 1042 5.95 -2.31 -2.91
C SER A 1042 6.16 -3.76 -2.46
N ILE A 1043 5.12 -4.57 -2.58
CA ILE A 1043 5.21 -6.04 -2.49
C ILE A 1043 4.89 -6.59 -3.85
N GLY A 1044 5.74 -7.44 -4.40
CA GLY A 1044 5.48 -8.12 -5.67
C GLY A 1044 5.63 -9.63 -5.56
N VAL A 1045 5.13 -10.31 -6.59
CA VAL A 1045 5.10 -11.77 -6.69
C VAL A 1045 5.79 -12.17 -7.99
N ILE A 1046 6.67 -13.16 -7.90
CA ILE A 1046 7.26 -13.86 -9.05
C ILE A 1046 6.80 -15.32 -8.99
N THR A 1047 6.34 -15.85 -10.12
CA THR A 1047 6.01 -17.26 -10.25
C THR A 1047 6.48 -17.82 -11.58
N THR A 1048 6.86 -19.10 -11.59
CA THR A 1048 7.20 -19.83 -12.81
C THR A 1048 5.93 -20.38 -13.45
N VAL A 1049 5.79 -20.15 -14.75
CA VAL A 1049 4.63 -20.57 -15.56
C VAL A 1049 5.06 -21.53 -16.66
N ASP A 1050 4.13 -22.37 -17.11
CA ASP A 1050 4.36 -23.27 -18.24
C ASP A 1050 4.64 -22.50 -19.54
N GLU A 1051 5.46 -23.07 -20.43
CA GLU A 1051 5.90 -22.42 -21.68
C GLU A 1051 4.73 -22.03 -22.60
N ASP A 1052 3.68 -22.87 -22.66
CA ASP A 1052 2.47 -22.59 -23.43
C ASP A 1052 1.70 -21.37 -22.88
N LEU A 1053 1.61 -21.25 -21.56
CA LEU A 1053 0.98 -20.11 -20.89
C LEU A 1053 1.83 -18.84 -21.06
N TYR A 1054 3.15 -18.95 -20.90
CA TYR A 1054 4.09 -17.86 -21.16
C TYR A 1054 3.95 -17.30 -22.57
N ALA A 1055 3.95 -18.17 -23.59
CA ALA A 1055 3.81 -17.75 -24.99
C ALA A 1055 2.46 -17.05 -25.25
N PHE A 1056 1.39 -17.52 -24.60
CA PHE A 1056 0.07 -16.90 -24.68
C PHE A 1056 0.05 -15.52 -24.02
N LEU A 1057 0.48 -15.41 -22.76
CA LEU A 1057 0.50 -14.15 -22.02
C LEU A 1057 1.46 -13.12 -22.65
N HIS A 1058 2.64 -13.56 -23.10
CA HIS A 1058 3.59 -12.70 -23.82
C HIS A 1058 2.98 -12.15 -25.12
N SER A 1059 2.16 -12.94 -25.83
CA SER A 1059 1.44 -12.47 -27.01
C SER A 1059 0.38 -11.43 -26.67
N ILE A 1060 -0.29 -11.55 -25.51
CA ILE A 1060 -1.23 -10.55 -24.99
C ILE A 1060 -0.46 -9.26 -24.64
N GLN A 1061 0.66 -9.36 -23.92
CA GLN A 1061 1.51 -8.24 -23.53
C GLN A 1061 1.90 -7.37 -24.73
N ASN A 1062 2.41 -7.98 -25.79
CA ASN A 1062 2.84 -7.26 -27.00
C ASN A 1062 1.71 -6.54 -27.74
N ARG A 1063 0.47 -7.01 -27.57
CA ARG A 1063 -0.71 -6.37 -28.16
C ARG A 1063 -1.21 -5.25 -27.26
N LEU A 1064 -1.25 -5.47 -25.95
CA LEU A 1064 -1.58 -4.44 -24.96
C LEU A 1064 -0.65 -3.24 -25.04
N ALA A 1065 0.66 -3.47 -25.17
CA ALA A 1065 1.65 -2.42 -25.33
C ALA A 1065 1.39 -1.51 -26.55
N LYS A 1066 0.72 -2.02 -27.60
CA LYS A 1066 0.35 -1.24 -28.80
C LYS A 1066 -0.98 -0.52 -28.67
N VAL A 1067 -1.94 -1.12 -27.96
CA VAL A 1067 -3.31 -0.60 -27.81
C VAL A 1067 -3.40 0.45 -26.69
N ILE A 1068 -2.63 0.27 -25.60
CA ILE A 1068 -2.60 1.18 -24.47
C ILE A 1068 -1.69 2.37 -24.80
N LYS A 1069 -2.27 3.58 -24.78
CA LYS A 1069 -1.48 4.81 -24.88
C LYS A 1069 -0.81 5.09 -23.54
N SER A 1070 0.51 5.00 -23.50
CA SER A 1070 1.32 5.30 -22.33
C SER A 1070 1.33 6.81 -22.04
N VAL A 1071 1.23 7.18 -20.76
CA VAL A 1071 1.37 8.57 -20.34
C VAL A 1071 2.82 9.01 -20.51
N GLY A 1072 3.03 10.10 -21.24
CA GLY A 1072 4.36 10.58 -21.62
C GLY A 1072 4.91 9.94 -22.89
N ASN A 1073 4.12 9.11 -23.60
CA ASN A 1073 4.54 8.37 -24.80
C ASN A 1073 5.80 7.51 -24.58
N ILE A 1074 5.98 6.96 -23.38
CA ILE A 1074 7.08 6.07 -23.07
C ILE A 1074 6.71 4.65 -23.51
N ASP A 1075 7.60 4.01 -24.25
CA ASP A 1075 7.41 2.64 -24.70
C ASP A 1075 7.61 1.61 -23.56
N HIS A 1076 6.76 0.59 -23.51
CA HIS A 1076 6.80 -0.45 -22.47
C HIS A 1076 8.06 -1.32 -22.55
N GLU A 1077 8.48 -1.69 -23.77
CA GLU A 1077 9.67 -2.52 -23.99
C GLU A 1077 10.93 -1.76 -23.57
N SER A 1078 11.02 -0.48 -23.90
CA SER A 1078 12.12 0.40 -23.44
C SER A 1078 12.17 0.50 -21.91
N TRP A 1079 11.02 0.65 -21.24
CA TRP A 1079 10.95 0.72 -19.79
C TRP A 1079 11.38 -0.58 -19.11
N ARG A 1080 10.87 -1.72 -19.57
CA ARG A 1080 11.17 -3.04 -18.99
C ARG A 1080 12.51 -3.63 -19.41
N SER A 1081 13.18 -3.04 -20.40
CA SER A 1081 14.54 -3.43 -20.82
C SER A 1081 15.52 -3.35 -19.65
N PHE A 1082 16.28 -4.43 -19.48
CA PHE A 1082 17.34 -4.57 -18.50
C PHE A 1082 18.44 -3.56 -18.80
N CYS A 1083 18.79 -2.72 -17.83
CA CYS A 1083 19.74 -1.64 -18.04
C CYS A 1083 20.69 -1.50 -16.86
N THR A 1084 21.98 -1.60 -17.14
CA THR A 1084 23.07 -1.29 -16.21
C THR A 1084 24.01 -0.28 -16.86
N ASN A 1085 25.04 0.16 -16.14
CA ASN A 1085 26.08 1.01 -16.73
C ASN A 1085 26.81 0.36 -17.92
N GLU A 1086 26.84 -0.97 -18.00
CA GLU A 1086 27.61 -1.71 -19.02
C GLU A 1086 26.77 -2.16 -20.21
N LYS A 1087 25.51 -2.55 -19.97
CA LYS A 1087 24.65 -3.13 -21.00
C LYS A 1087 23.20 -2.69 -20.88
N THR A 1088 22.56 -2.61 -22.03
CA THR A 1088 21.10 -2.50 -22.15
C THR A 1088 20.62 -3.64 -23.04
N GLU A 1089 19.74 -4.50 -22.51
CA GLU A 1089 19.17 -5.64 -23.21
C GLU A 1089 17.64 -5.66 -23.08
N ALA A 1090 16.94 -6.11 -24.12
CA ALA A 1090 15.49 -6.27 -24.08
C ALA A 1090 15.08 -7.30 -23.00
N HIS A 1091 13.94 -7.09 -22.36
CA HIS A 1091 13.43 -8.04 -21.38
C HIS A 1091 13.12 -9.39 -22.02
N ARG A 1092 13.38 -10.47 -21.29
CA ARG A 1092 13.10 -11.85 -21.75
C ARG A 1092 12.87 -12.78 -20.57
N GLY A 1093 12.07 -13.83 -20.76
CA GLY A 1093 11.79 -14.83 -19.73
C GLY A 1093 10.87 -14.34 -18.59
N PHE A 1094 10.38 -13.11 -18.68
CA PHE A 1094 9.40 -12.49 -17.77
C PHE A 1094 8.23 -11.90 -18.56
N VAL A 1095 7.02 -12.17 -18.08
CA VAL A 1095 5.79 -11.46 -18.47
C VAL A 1095 5.42 -10.48 -17.37
N ASP A 1096 5.13 -9.24 -17.75
CA ASP A 1096 4.72 -8.13 -16.88
C ASP A 1096 3.21 -8.23 -16.57
N GLY A 1097 2.89 -8.76 -15.39
CA GLY A 1097 1.53 -8.93 -14.92
C GLY A 1097 0.75 -7.64 -14.73
N ASP A 1098 1.42 -6.56 -14.34
CA ASP A 1098 0.78 -5.24 -14.16
C ASP A 1098 0.19 -4.74 -15.50
N LEU A 1099 0.88 -5.01 -16.62
CA LEU A 1099 0.37 -4.69 -17.95
C LEU A 1099 -0.75 -5.65 -18.37
N ILE A 1100 -0.62 -6.94 -18.08
CA ILE A 1100 -1.64 -7.94 -18.41
C ILE A 1100 -2.98 -7.63 -17.73
N GLU A 1101 -2.96 -7.22 -16.46
CA GLU A 1101 -4.16 -6.91 -15.69
C GLU A 1101 -4.90 -5.67 -16.19
N CYS A 1102 -4.19 -4.69 -16.77
CA CYS A 1102 -4.80 -3.53 -17.42
C CYS A 1102 -5.80 -3.94 -18.52
N PHE A 1103 -5.72 -5.16 -19.06
CA PHE A 1103 -6.72 -5.69 -19.99
C PHE A 1103 -8.15 -5.62 -19.42
N LEU A 1104 -8.32 -5.90 -18.12
CA LEU A 1104 -9.62 -5.88 -17.44
C LEU A 1104 -10.21 -4.48 -17.24
N ASP A 1105 -9.42 -3.43 -17.52
CA ASP A 1105 -9.83 -2.04 -17.41
C ASP A 1105 -10.09 -1.39 -18.79
N LEU A 1106 -9.84 -2.12 -19.88
CA LEU A 1106 -10.15 -1.68 -21.24
C LEU A 1106 -11.65 -1.75 -21.53
N ASN A 1107 -12.11 -0.93 -22.47
CA ASN A 1107 -13.46 -1.09 -23.02
C ASN A 1107 -13.52 -2.32 -23.96
N ARG A 1108 -14.73 -2.85 -24.18
CA ARG A 1108 -14.95 -4.07 -24.97
C ARG A 1108 -14.41 -3.99 -26.40
N GLU A 1109 -14.42 -2.79 -26.99
CA GLU A 1109 -13.87 -2.54 -28.33
C GLU A 1109 -12.36 -2.76 -28.38
N LYS A 1110 -11.61 -2.16 -27.45
CA LYS A 1110 -10.15 -2.38 -27.32
C LYS A 1110 -9.83 -3.81 -26.91
N MET A 1111 -10.63 -4.42 -26.05
CA MET A 1111 -10.46 -5.85 -25.71
C MET A 1111 -10.57 -6.74 -26.96
N ALA A 1112 -11.54 -6.46 -27.84
CA ALA A 1112 -11.70 -7.19 -29.10
C ALA A 1112 -10.52 -6.96 -30.06
N GLU A 1113 -9.95 -5.75 -30.07
CA GLU A 1113 -8.73 -5.45 -30.82
C GLU A 1113 -7.54 -6.28 -30.34
N VAL A 1114 -7.37 -6.43 -29.03
CA VAL A 1114 -6.33 -7.27 -28.42
C VAL A 1114 -6.57 -8.75 -28.74
N ALA A 1115 -7.80 -9.24 -28.62
CA ALA A 1115 -8.17 -10.64 -28.87
C ALA A 1115 -7.95 -11.08 -30.33
N LYS A 1116 -8.06 -10.14 -31.29
CA LYS A 1116 -8.08 -10.42 -32.72
C LYS A 1116 -6.83 -11.19 -33.20
N GLY A 1117 -7.05 -12.42 -33.67
CA GLY A 1117 -6.00 -13.28 -34.22
C GLY A 1117 -5.04 -13.89 -33.18
N LEU A 1118 -5.42 -13.88 -31.90
CA LEU A 1118 -4.80 -14.73 -30.88
C LEU A 1118 -5.35 -16.15 -31.00
N MET A 1119 -4.51 -17.15 -30.74
CA MET A 1119 -4.89 -18.56 -30.76
C MET A 1119 -4.76 -19.15 -29.36
N VAL A 1120 -5.80 -19.82 -28.88
CA VAL A 1120 -5.82 -20.56 -27.61
C VAL A 1120 -5.76 -22.06 -27.93
N LYS A 1121 -4.97 -22.81 -27.15
CA LYS A 1121 -4.97 -24.28 -27.19
C LYS A 1121 -6.04 -24.80 -26.24
N GLU A 1122 -7.00 -25.54 -26.77
CA GLU A 1122 -8.00 -26.25 -25.97
C GLU A 1122 -8.04 -27.72 -26.44
N HIS A 1123 -7.83 -28.66 -25.52
CA HIS A 1123 -7.77 -30.11 -25.79
C HIS A 1123 -6.86 -30.52 -26.97
N GLY A 1124 -5.73 -29.82 -27.16
CA GLY A 1124 -4.76 -30.09 -28.23
C GLY A 1124 -5.09 -29.47 -29.59
N THR A 1125 -6.23 -28.80 -29.74
CA THR A 1125 -6.61 -28.03 -30.94
C THR A 1125 -6.44 -26.53 -30.74
N LYS A 1126 -5.93 -25.81 -31.75
CA LYS A 1126 -5.81 -24.35 -31.72
C LYS A 1126 -7.10 -23.71 -32.27
N ARG A 1127 -7.78 -22.89 -31.47
CA ARG A 1127 -8.90 -22.04 -31.91
C ARG A 1127 -8.58 -20.57 -31.72
N GLU A 1128 -9.30 -19.69 -32.40
CA GLU A 1128 -9.19 -18.25 -32.12
C GLU A 1128 -9.69 -17.93 -30.72
N ALA A 1129 -8.96 -17.05 -30.03
CA ALA A 1129 -9.27 -16.58 -28.69
C ALA A 1129 -10.43 -15.57 -28.76
N THR A 1130 -11.43 -15.75 -27.90
CA THR A 1130 -12.47 -14.75 -27.69
C THR A 1130 -12.06 -13.77 -26.59
N VAL A 1131 -12.75 -12.64 -26.50
CA VAL A 1131 -12.55 -11.67 -25.39
C VAL A 1131 -12.76 -12.35 -24.03
N ASP A 1132 -13.78 -13.21 -23.92
CA ASP A 1132 -14.11 -13.90 -22.67
C ASP A 1132 -13.03 -14.94 -22.27
N ASP A 1133 -12.36 -15.58 -23.24
CA ASP A 1133 -11.21 -16.46 -22.96
C ASP A 1133 -10.05 -15.68 -22.33
N LEU A 1134 -9.78 -14.46 -22.83
CA LEU A 1134 -8.74 -13.58 -22.28
C LEU A 1134 -9.14 -13.07 -20.89
N ILE A 1135 -10.39 -12.64 -20.69
CA ILE A 1135 -10.89 -12.19 -19.38
C ILE A 1135 -10.67 -13.31 -18.36
N LYS A 1136 -11.09 -14.54 -18.69
CA LYS A 1136 -10.91 -15.69 -17.81
C LYS A 1136 -9.43 -15.94 -17.47
N ALA A 1137 -8.54 -15.93 -18.45
CA ALA A 1137 -7.12 -16.15 -18.22
C ALA A 1137 -6.50 -15.06 -17.33
N VAL A 1138 -6.85 -13.79 -17.54
CA VAL A 1138 -6.34 -12.67 -16.73
C VAL A 1138 -6.93 -12.69 -15.32
N GLU A 1139 -8.21 -13.00 -15.16
CA GLU A 1139 -8.84 -13.17 -13.83
C GLU A 1139 -8.22 -14.33 -13.05
N GLU A 1140 -7.87 -15.43 -13.70
CA GLU A 1140 -7.17 -16.55 -13.07
C GLU A 1140 -5.76 -16.16 -12.61
N MET A 1141 -5.03 -15.35 -13.41
CA MET A 1141 -3.72 -14.81 -13.00
C MET A 1141 -3.85 -13.78 -11.86
N ASN A 1142 -4.89 -12.96 -11.83
CA ASN A 1142 -5.12 -12.00 -10.74
C ASN A 1142 -5.34 -12.69 -9.38
N ARG A 1143 -5.88 -13.92 -9.38
CA ARG A 1143 -6.10 -14.70 -8.15
C ARG A 1143 -4.83 -15.21 -7.49
N ILE A 1144 -3.64 -15.08 -8.09
CA ILE A 1144 -2.41 -15.61 -7.50
C ILE A 1144 -1.81 -14.68 -6.43
N HIS A 1145 -2.32 -13.45 -6.27
CA HIS A 1145 -1.74 -12.44 -5.40
C HIS A 1145 -2.76 -11.50 -4.73
#